data_AF-A0A6A4WHK6-F1
#
_entry.id   AF-A0A6A4WHK6-F1
#
_cell.length_a   1.000
_cell.length_b   1.000
_cell.length_c   1.000
_cell.angle_alpha   90.00
_cell.angle_beta   90.00
_cell.angle_gamma   90.00
#
_symmetry.space_group_name_H-M   'P 1'
#
loop_
_entity.id
_entity.type
_entity.pdbx_description
1 polymer ?
#
loop_
_entity_poly.entity_id
_entity_poly.type
_entity_poly.pdbx_seq_one_letter_code
_entity_poly.pdbx_strand_id
1 'polypeptide(L)'
;MSVEELYSQATSVALKQHPKQTDKEIRYGTAGFRTKADMLDSIMYRMGLLAVLRSKIKQGASIGVMITASHNPQPDNGVKLVDPQGEMLEAAWEAIATDLVNVSDAELGQKLKSIVESKGIQWSNPAHTVVGRDTRPSSPALLRAVLDGIAALKGEVVDLGIVSTPIVHYVVTCINSNGAYGQASEEGYYKKLTDAFKKLRPEPTNGNYQPAVKFDGANGCGADFVKVQQRPAEGMTLAPHARCVSVDGDADRIIYFYVDDNEKFHMLDGDRIATLVAGYLRELLEASGLQLDLGLVQTAYANGSSTKYITEQLHVPVACTPTGVKHLHHRAVDFDIGVYFEANGHGTVVFSSAAQRKIAEAGADPSLSESQRAAAGRLRDVMDVINQTVGDAISDMLLVETVLHARGWSIADWSAAYSDLPNRQLKVSVKCDEKLKRVIEAEFGDRWIELTADQALTAVESILRKASNPAREKEKFHKLNQQPALEECSDMITVDQEMVRQHAQNDGTYQLLKQRIEGDTWPGSCSNEDRTVVTCVYVLQDRTVLTCVYVLQDRTVVTCVYVLQDAEQKAALIAVLDDDWTRIVDFGLQLPADADLDSVLEAMQKYLRRQRNVIVDRMDFTARLQQPGESIDEPSGTEDVVRVYAEAETRTAADQLAYQVAEVLYRYAGGVGPKPTPPQ
;
A
#
# COMPACT_ATOMS: atom_id res chain seq x y z
N MET A 1 25.15 -0.68 39.74
CA MET A 1 24.76 -2.06 39.38
C MET A 1 25.68 -2.52 38.25
N SER A 2 26.13 -3.77 38.29
CA SER A 2 26.79 -4.38 37.12
C SER A 2 25.78 -4.59 35.99
N VAL A 3 26.28 -4.88 34.79
CA VAL A 3 25.43 -5.16 33.62
C VAL A 3 24.62 -6.45 33.84
N GLU A 4 25.22 -7.47 34.45
CA GLU A 4 24.60 -8.73 34.81
C GLU A 4 23.46 -8.54 35.83
N GLU A 5 23.63 -7.61 36.77
CA GLU A 5 22.59 -7.22 37.72
C GLU A 5 21.41 -6.54 37.02
N LEU A 6 21.64 -5.76 35.95
CA LEU A 6 20.56 -5.15 35.16
C LEU A 6 19.72 -6.20 34.42
N TYR A 7 20.35 -7.20 33.81
CA TYR A 7 19.62 -8.30 33.17
C TYR A 7 18.79 -9.12 34.18
N SER A 8 19.37 -9.36 35.35
CA SER A 8 18.68 -10.05 36.45
C SER A 8 17.51 -9.21 36.99
N GLN A 9 17.69 -7.90 37.11
CA GLN A 9 16.64 -6.96 37.49
C GLN A 9 15.49 -6.98 36.46
N ALA A 10 15.81 -6.88 35.16
CA ALA A 10 14.80 -6.89 34.10
C ALA A 10 13.97 -8.19 34.12
N THR A 11 14.64 -9.33 34.26
CA THR A 11 14.00 -10.65 34.40
C THR A 11 13.08 -10.71 35.64
N SER A 12 13.56 -10.22 36.78
CA SER A 12 12.79 -10.19 38.04
C SER A 12 11.55 -9.29 37.96
N VAL A 13 11.65 -8.14 37.30
CA VAL A 13 10.51 -7.23 37.10
C VAL A 13 9.48 -7.85 36.15
N ALA A 14 9.91 -8.44 35.03
CA ALA A 14 9.02 -9.18 34.13
C ALA A 14 8.22 -10.26 34.90
N LEU A 15 8.90 -11.17 35.60
CA LEU A 15 8.25 -12.27 36.32
C LEU A 15 7.26 -11.83 37.40
N LYS A 16 7.51 -10.68 38.06
CA LYS A 16 6.72 -10.24 39.22
C LYS A 16 5.61 -9.26 38.86
N GLN A 17 5.83 -8.42 37.86
CA GLN A 17 4.98 -7.25 37.57
C GLN A 17 4.36 -7.33 36.18
N HIS A 18 5.07 -7.88 35.20
CA HIS A 18 4.64 -7.95 33.81
C HIS A 18 4.79 -9.37 33.22
N PRO A 19 4.21 -10.40 33.85
CA PRO A 19 4.38 -11.78 33.40
C PRO A 19 3.79 -11.94 32.01
N LYS A 20 4.47 -12.72 31.16
CA LYS A 20 3.97 -13.04 29.81
C LYS A 20 2.63 -13.79 29.94
N GLN A 21 1.60 -13.28 29.26
CA GLN A 21 0.23 -13.78 29.39
C GLN A 21 -0.18 -14.80 28.31
N THR A 22 0.63 -14.95 27.26
CA THR A 22 0.31 -15.84 26.14
C THR A 22 1.55 -16.46 25.52
N ASP A 23 1.43 -17.72 25.09
CA ASP A 23 2.43 -18.42 24.29
C ASP A 23 2.22 -18.24 22.79
N LYS A 24 1.13 -17.55 22.38
CA LYS A 24 0.95 -17.19 20.98
C LYS A 24 2.08 -16.26 20.56
N GLU A 25 2.65 -16.55 19.38
CA GLU A 25 3.64 -15.68 18.76
C GLU A 25 3.00 -14.33 18.43
N ILE A 26 3.68 -13.25 18.79
CA ILE A 26 3.25 -11.88 18.51
C ILE A 26 4.35 -11.18 17.72
N ARG A 27 4.01 -10.59 16.58
CA ARG A 27 4.97 -9.98 15.66
C ARG A 27 4.89 -8.46 15.66
N TYR A 28 6.05 -7.84 15.47
CA TYR A 28 6.14 -6.41 15.22
C TYR A 28 5.69 -6.16 13.79
N GLY A 29 4.58 -5.44 13.61
CA GLY A 29 4.07 -5.12 12.29
C GLY A 29 4.52 -3.75 11.81
N THR A 30 4.01 -3.35 10.64
CA THR A 30 4.30 -2.04 10.00
C THR A 30 4.14 -0.82 10.91
N ALA A 31 3.29 -0.90 11.93
CA ALA A 31 3.03 0.15 12.90
C ALA A 31 3.23 -0.31 14.35
N GLY A 32 4.17 -1.23 14.57
CA GLY A 32 4.52 -1.79 15.87
C GLY A 32 3.64 -2.94 16.31
N PHE A 33 3.64 -3.22 17.62
CA PHE A 33 2.76 -4.22 18.22
C PHE A 33 1.37 -3.63 18.40
N ARG A 34 0.34 -4.28 17.89
CA ARG A 34 -1.06 -3.93 18.16
C ARG A 34 -1.87 -5.18 18.40
N THR A 35 -2.68 -5.19 19.45
CA THR A 35 -3.62 -6.26 19.77
C THR A 35 -4.59 -5.80 20.87
N LYS A 36 -5.39 -6.72 21.42
CA LYS A 36 -6.26 -6.43 22.57
C LYS A 36 -5.42 -5.93 23.75
N ALA A 37 -5.89 -4.88 24.40
CA ALA A 37 -5.10 -4.17 25.40
C ALA A 37 -4.72 -5.02 26.62
N ASP A 38 -5.53 -6.03 26.93
CA ASP A 38 -5.30 -6.98 28.03
C ASP A 38 -4.12 -7.93 27.78
N MET A 39 -3.63 -8.06 26.54
CA MET A 39 -2.46 -8.87 26.17
C MET A 39 -1.16 -8.07 26.05
N LEU A 40 -1.20 -6.74 26.22
CA LEU A 40 -0.07 -5.86 25.88
C LEU A 40 0.89 -5.57 27.04
N ASP A 41 0.55 -5.90 28.28
CA ASP A 41 1.33 -5.47 29.45
C ASP A 41 2.81 -5.92 29.38
N SER A 42 3.06 -7.22 29.19
CA SER A 42 4.42 -7.76 29.03
C SER A 42 5.14 -7.23 27.78
N ILE A 43 4.40 -6.89 26.71
CA ILE A 43 4.95 -6.34 25.47
C ILE A 43 5.43 -4.91 25.68
N MET A 44 4.62 -4.09 26.34
CA MET A 44 4.96 -2.71 26.71
C MET A 44 6.22 -2.65 27.56
N TYR A 45 6.29 -3.50 28.57
CA TYR A 45 7.48 -3.64 29.42
C TYR A 45 8.73 -3.95 28.59
N ARG A 46 8.65 -4.94 27.70
CA ARG A 46 9.76 -5.35 26.84
C ARG A 46 10.12 -4.30 25.79
N MET A 47 9.17 -3.49 25.32
CA MET A 47 9.46 -2.35 24.46
C MET A 47 10.15 -1.20 25.19
N GLY A 48 9.85 -0.98 26.48
CA GLY A 48 10.63 -0.09 27.32
C GLY A 48 12.10 -0.52 27.43
N LEU A 49 12.34 -1.82 27.62
CA LEU A 49 13.70 -2.39 27.61
C LEU A 49 14.41 -2.16 26.26
N LEU A 50 13.72 -2.44 25.15
CA LEU A 50 14.28 -2.32 23.81
C LEU A 50 14.61 -0.87 23.46
N ALA A 51 13.76 0.09 23.85
CA ALA A 51 13.99 1.52 23.62
C ALA A 51 15.31 1.99 24.27
N VAL A 52 15.63 1.49 25.48
CA VAL A 52 16.91 1.77 26.16
C VAL A 52 18.08 1.20 25.37
N LEU A 53 18.00 -0.06 24.94
CA LEU A 53 19.05 -0.67 24.13
C LEU A 53 19.24 0.04 22.78
N ARG A 54 18.13 0.47 22.16
CA ARG A 54 18.14 1.22 20.90
C ARG A 54 18.81 2.59 21.06
N SER A 55 18.53 3.29 22.16
CA SER A 55 19.20 4.57 22.45
C SER A 55 20.70 4.38 22.66
N LYS A 56 21.12 3.35 23.41
CA LYS A 56 22.55 3.06 23.65
C LYS A 56 23.32 2.76 22.37
N ILE A 57 22.75 1.99 21.43
CA ILE A 57 23.43 1.71 20.14
C ILE A 57 23.48 2.96 19.25
N LYS A 58 22.50 3.87 19.36
CA LYS A 58 22.48 5.17 18.68
C LYS A 58 23.27 6.24 19.45
N GLN A 59 24.30 5.83 20.19
CA GLN A 59 25.22 6.72 20.92
C GLN A 59 24.52 7.65 21.91
N GLY A 60 23.40 7.21 22.47
CA GLY A 60 22.60 7.99 23.41
C GLY A 60 21.56 8.89 22.75
N ALA A 61 21.34 8.82 21.43
CA ALA A 61 20.23 9.55 20.81
C ALA A 61 18.88 9.18 21.46
N SER A 62 17.98 10.14 21.56
CA SER A 62 16.63 9.94 22.10
C SER A 62 15.81 9.03 21.19
N ILE A 63 15.15 8.02 21.79
CA ILE A 63 14.25 7.10 21.11
C ILE A 63 12.82 7.32 21.59
N GLY A 64 11.87 7.43 20.66
CA GLY A 64 10.46 7.60 21.00
C GLY A 64 9.75 6.27 21.27
N VAL A 65 8.75 6.31 22.14
CA VAL A 65 7.78 5.23 22.37
C VAL A 65 6.38 5.84 22.34
N MET A 66 5.58 5.48 21.35
CA MET A 66 4.20 5.97 21.24
C MET A 66 3.21 4.85 21.52
N ILE A 67 2.34 5.05 22.51
CA ILE A 67 1.32 4.09 22.94
C ILE A 67 -0.01 4.47 22.29
N THR A 68 -0.40 3.71 21.28
CA THR A 68 -1.65 3.89 20.55
C THR A 68 -1.95 2.71 19.63
N ALA A 69 -3.23 2.53 19.29
CA ALA A 69 -3.63 1.74 18.13
C ALA A 69 -4.37 2.56 17.05
N SER A 70 -4.18 3.88 16.99
CA SER A 70 -4.66 4.73 15.87
C SER A 70 -6.16 4.49 15.61
N HIS A 71 -6.54 4.06 14.41
CA HIS A 71 -7.90 3.78 13.96
C HIS A 71 -8.53 2.47 14.51
N ASN A 72 -7.77 1.60 15.20
CA ASN A 72 -8.31 0.33 15.72
C ASN A 72 -9.42 0.58 16.77
N PRO A 73 -10.36 -0.38 16.97
CA PRO A 73 -11.38 -0.29 18.01
C PRO A 73 -10.82 0.01 19.42
N GLN A 74 -11.59 0.71 20.25
CA GLN A 74 -11.19 1.14 21.60
C GLN A 74 -10.63 0.04 22.54
N PRO A 75 -11.08 -1.23 22.49
CA PRO A 75 -10.50 -2.31 23.29
C PRO A 75 -9.06 -2.70 22.91
N ASP A 76 -8.61 -2.32 21.72
CA ASP A 76 -7.24 -2.57 21.27
C ASP A 76 -6.30 -1.47 21.78
N ASN A 77 -5.00 -1.73 21.78
CA ASN A 77 -3.98 -0.70 21.93
C ASN A 77 -2.70 -1.20 21.23
N GLY A 78 -1.60 -0.45 21.35
CA GLY A 78 -0.36 -0.81 20.72
C GLY A 78 0.81 0.08 21.10
N VAL A 79 1.98 -0.27 20.60
CA VAL A 79 3.23 0.47 20.82
C VAL A 79 4.07 0.47 19.56
N LYS A 80 4.54 1.66 19.18
CA LYS A 80 5.53 1.89 18.12
C LYS A 80 6.76 2.59 18.68
N LEU A 81 7.94 2.23 18.15
CA LEU A 81 9.21 2.87 18.48
C LEU A 81 9.56 3.86 17.38
N VAL A 82 10.16 4.99 17.77
CA VAL A 82 10.55 6.08 16.88
C VAL A 82 12.06 6.27 16.98
N ASP A 83 12.73 6.21 15.83
CA ASP A 83 14.18 6.36 15.73
C ASP A 83 14.60 7.85 15.69
N PRO A 84 15.91 8.15 15.77
CA PRO A 84 16.36 9.49 16.14
C PRO A 84 16.00 10.64 15.19
N GLN A 85 15.76 10.39 13.90
CA GLN A 85 15.32 11.39 12.92
C GLN A 85 13.79 11.55 12.90
N GLY A 86 13.07 10.90 13.83
CA GLY A 86 11.61 10.89 13.86
C GLY A 86 11.02 9.84 12.92
N GLU A 87 11.84 8.96 12.36
CA GLU A 87 11.43 7.86 11.50
C GLU A 87 10.92 6.66 12.31
N MET A 88 10.22 5.74 11.65
CA MET A 88 9.84 4.46 12.25
C MET A 88 11.08 3.64 12.60
N LEU A 89 10.96 2.72 13.57
CA LEU A 89 12.03 1.77 13.90
C LEU A 89 12.62 1.12 12.64
N GLU A 90 13.94 1.07 12.57
CA GLU A 90 14.67 0.38 11.51
C GLU A 90 14.22 -1.10 11.37
N ALA A 91 13.92 -1.54 10.14
CA ALA A 91 13.38 -2.86 9.84
C ALA A 91 14.16 -4.03 10.49
N ALA A 92 15.49 -3.97 10.48
CA ALA A 92 16.34 -4.99 11.10
C ALA A 92 16.17 -5.13 12.63
N TRP A 93 15.54 -4.15 13.29
CA TRP A 93 15.24 -4.16 14.72
C TRP A 93 13.84 -4.68 15.04
N GLU A 94 12.97 -4.86 14.04
CA GLU A 94 11.61 -5.37 14.22
C GLU A 94 11.61 -6.86 14.51
N ALA A 95 12.50 -7.60 13.85
CA ALA A 95 12.79 -9.00 14.19
C ALA A 95 13.31 -9.13 15.62
N ILE A 96 14.16 -8.19 16.07
CA ILE A 96 14.68 -8.17 17.44
C ILE A 96 13.57 -7.88 18.45
N ALA A 97 12.70 -6.92 18.14
CA ALA A 97 11.53 -6.60 18.95
C ALA A 97 10.59 -7.82 19.06
N THR A 98 10.29 -8.46 17.93
CA THR A 98 9.48 -9.67 17.83
C THR A 98 10.07 -10.80 18.67
N ASP A 99 11.35 -11.11 18.50
CA ASP A 99 11.98 -12.14 19.33
C ASP A 99 11.93 -11.79 20.81
N LEU A 100 12.22 -10.53 21.15
CA LEU A 100 12.28 -10.08 22.54
C LEU A 100 10.92 -10.21 23.22
N VAL A 101 9.79 -9.97 22.56
CA VAL A 101 8.46 -10.15 23.18
C VAL A 101 8.04 -11.62 23.28
N ASN A 102 8.63 -12.49 22.46
CA ASN A 102 8.24 -13.89 22.39
C ASN A 102 9.05 -14.83 23.30
N VAL A 103 10.26 -14.46 23.75
CA VAL A 103 11.02 -15.29 24.72
C VAL A 103 10.26 -15.49 26.03
N SER A 104 10.51 -16.59 26.74
CA SER A 104 9.93 -16.78 28.07
C SER A 104 10.46 -15.73 29.06
N ASP A 105 9.72 -15.44 30.13
CA ASP A 105 10.18 -14.48 31.14
C ASP A 105 11.50 -14.90 31.80
N ALA A 106 11.72 -16.21 31.97
CA ALA A 106 12.96 -16.75 32.54
C ALA A 106 14.18 -16.53 31.63
N GLU A 107 13.98 -16.48 30.31
CA GLU A 107 15.04 -16.32 29.31
C GLU A 107 15.29 -14.85 28.93
N LEU A 108 14.46 -13.92 29.42
CA LEU A 108 14.51 -12.50 29.05
C LEU A 108 15.89 -11.88 29.26
N GLY A 109 16.51 -12.08 30.43
CA GLY A 109 17.85 -11.56 30.72
C GLY A 109 18.92 -12.10 29.77
N GLN A 110 18.84 -13.37 29.39
CA GLN A 110 19.76 -13.98 28.43
C GLN A 110 19.55 -13.41 27.01
N LYS A 111 18.29 -13.18 26.60
CA LYS A 111 17.99 -12.55 25.31
C LYS A 111 18.52 -11.12 25.25
N LEU A 112 18.35 -10.33 26.32
CA LEU A 112 18.93 -8.97 26.40
C LEU A 112 20.45 -9.00 26.26
N LYS A 113 21.12 -9.91 26.97
CA LYS A 113 22.57 -10.12 26.85
C LYS A 113 22.98 -10.44 25.41
N SER A 114 22.27 -11.36 24.76
CA SER A 114 22.53 -11.73 23.36
C SER A 114 22.35 -10.55 22.40
N ILE A 115 21.34 -9.71 22.59
CA ILE A 115 21.13 -8.50 21.78
C ILE A 115 22.31 -7.54 21.96
N VAL A 116 22.71 -7.29 23.22
CA VAL A 116 23.83 -6.40 23.54
C VAL A 116 25.13 -6.87 22.90
N GLU A 117 25.47 -8.16 23.03
CA GLU A 117 26.69 -8.73 22.47
C GLU A 117 26.67 -8.73 20.93
N SER A 118 25.57 -9.16 20.32
CA SER A 118 25.46 -9.25 18.86
C SER A 118 25.47 -7.90 18.15
N LYS A 119 24.91 -6.86 18.78
CA LYS A 119 24.89 -5.49 18.24
C LYS A 119 26.07 -4.64 18.71
N GLY A 120 26.92 -5.15 19.60
CA GLY A 120 28.06 -4.40 20.15
C GLY A 120 27.66 -3.20 21.00
N ILE A 121 26.56 -3.28 21.74
CA ILE A 121 26.00 -2.17 22.53
C ILE A 121 26.95 -1.81 23.67
N GLN A 122 27.36 -0.55 23.72
CA GLN A 122 28.23 -0.02 24.77
C GLN A 122 27.40 0.52 25.93
N TRP A 123 27.54 -0.07 27.11
CA TRP A 123 26.81 0.35 28.31
C TRP A 123 27.21 1.74 28.83
N SER A 124 28.40 2.21 28.47
CA SER A 124 28.91 3.55 28.77
C SER A 124 28.11 4.66 28.10
N ASN A 125 27.41 4.37 27.00
CA ASN A 125 26.57 5.35 26.33
C ASN A 125 25.33 5.65 27.21
N PRO A 126 24.87 6.91 27.28
CA PRO A 126 23.61 7.22 27.94
C PRO A 126 22.44 6.58 27.17
N ALA A 127 21.26 6.62 27.78
CA ALA A 127 20.04 6.15 27.14
C ALA A 127 18.90 7.12 27.45
N HIS A 128 18.41 7.81 26.42
CA HIS A 128 17.34 8.78 26.52
C HIS A 128 16.12 8.28 25.75
N THR A 129 14.94 8.42 26.34
CA THR A 129 13.67 8.00 25.76
C THR A 129 12.62 9.09 25.89
N VAL A 130 11.71 9.15 24.93
CA VAL A 130 10.55 10.06 24.94
C VAL A 130 9.31 9.21 24.81
N VAL A 131 8.36 9.33 25.74
CA VAL A 131 7.14 8.52 25.74
C VAL A 131 5.92 9.41 25.61
N GLY A 132 4.96 8.99 24.78
CA GLY A 132 3.65 9.61 24.65
C GLY A 132 2.56 8.57 24.49
N ARG A 133 1.31 8.97 24.73
CA ARG A 133 0.15 8.08 24.58
C ARG A 133 -1.09 8.79 24.07
N ASP A 134 -1.98 8.01 23.47
CA ASP A 134 -3.34 8.45 23.16
C ASP A 134 -4.29 8.42 24.38
N THR A 135 -5.58 8.63 24.11
CA THR A 135 -6.66 8.71 25.10
C THR A 135 -7.31 7.37 25.44
N ARG A 136 -6.82 6.23 24.94
CA ARG A 136 -7.43 4.92 25.22
C ARG A 136 -7.43 4.65 26.73
N PRO A 137 -8.50 4.06 27.29
CA PRO A 137 -8.58 3.77 28.72
C PRO A 137 -7.46 2.86 29.24
N SER A 138 -6.89 2.01 28.39
CA SER A 138 -5.77 1.13 28.73
C SER A 138 -4.41 1.84 28.72
N SER A 139 -4.26 2.97 28.02
CA SER A 139 -2.98 3.65 27.83
C SER A 139 -2.27 4.06 29.14
N PRO A 140 -2.94 4.52 30.22
CA PRO A 140 -2.28 4.80 31.50
C PRO A 140 -1.66 3.57 32.19
N ALA A 141 -2.23 2.37 32.01
CA ALA A 141 -1.64 1.14 32.54
C ALA A 141 -0.45 0.69 31.70
N LEU A 142 -0.60 0.73 30.38
CA LEU A 142 0.44 0.35 29.42
C LEU A 142 1.66 1.29 29.48
N LEU A 143 1.43 2.58 29.74
CA LEU A 143 2.50 3.56 30.01
C LEU A 143 3.35 3.14 31.20
N ARG A 144 2.74 2.70 32.31
CA ARG A 144 3.49 2.24 33.49
C ARG A 144 4.40 1.07 33.14
N ALA A 145 3.91 0.09 32.38
CA ALA A 145 4.73 -1.03 31.93
C ALA A 145 5.93 -0.57 31.08
N VAL A 146 5.74 0.36 30.13
CA VAL A 146 6.85 0.96 29.35
C VAL A 146 7.87 1.61 30.29
N LEU A 147 7.42 2.43 31.25
CA LEU A 147 8.28 3.13 32.20
C LEU A 147 9.05 2.16 33.10
N ASP A 148 8.44 1.07 33.55
CA ASP A 148 9.08 0.02 34.33
C ASP A 148 10.17 -0.70 33.52
N GLY A 149 9.95 -0.90 32.22
CA GLY A 149 10.96 -1.40 31.28
C GLY A 149 12.15 -0.46 31.17
N ILE A 150 11.90 0.83 30.94
CA ILE A 150 12.96 1.84 30.84
C ILE A 150 13.76 1.91 32.15
N ALA A 151 13.08 1.94 33.29
CA ALA A 151 13.69 2.02 34.62
C ALA A 151 14.52 0.77 34.96
N ALA A 152 14.12 -0.42 34.49
CA ALA A 152 14.84 -1.66 34.73
C ALA A 152 16.25 -1.67 34.10
N LEU A 153 16.46 -0.95 33.01
CA LEU A 153 17.77 -0.78 32.38
C LEU A 153 18.39 0.62 32.60
N LYS A 154 17.85 1.39 33.54
CA LYS A 154 18.33 2.73 33.93
C LYS A 154 18.35 3.73 32.76
N GLY A 155 17.36 3.65 31.87
CA GLY A 155 17.13 4.70 30.88
C GLY A 155 16.54 5.96 31.50
N GLU A 156 16.85 7.11 30.91
CA GLU A 156 16.21 8.37 31.20
C GLU A 156 14.97 8.54 30.32
N VAL A 157 13.93 9.18 30.85
CA VAL A 157 12.65 9.32 30.17
C VAL A 157 12.08 10.72 30.28
N VAL A 158 11.57 11.22 29.16
CA VAL A 158 10.67 12.36 29.08
C VAL A 158 9.28 11.82 28.77
N ASP A 159 8.36 11.94 29.72
CA ASP A 159 6.94 11.60 29.53
C ASP A 159 6.17 12.83 29.08
N LEU A 160 5.65 12.80 27.85
CA LEU A 160 4.84 13.86 27.26
C LEU A 160 3.37 13.77 27.65
N GLY A 161 2.94 12.68 28.29
CA GLY A 161 1.55 12.46 28.67
C GLY A 161 0.66 12.17 27.45
N ILE A 162 -0.48 12.86 27.37
CA ILE A 162 -1.45 12.67 26.28
C ILE A 162 -1.07 13.57 25.12
N VAL A 163 -0.61 12.96 24.02
CA VAL A 163 -0.20 13.67 22.81
C VAL A 163 -0.59 12.87 21.57
N SER A 164 -0.64 13.53 20.41
CA SER A 164 -0.78 12.84 19.13
C SER A 164 0.51 12.10 18.76
N THR A 165 0.42 11.12 17.86
CA THR A 165 1.59 10.43 17.32
C THR A 165 2.63 11.42 16.76
N PRO A 166 2.25 12.40 15.91
CA PRO A 166 3.21 13.35 15.34
C PRO A 166 4.01 14.17 16.35
N ILE A 167 3.45 14.46 17.53
CA ILE A 167 4.14 15.23 18.58
C ILE A 167 5.31 14.43 19.16
N VAL A 168 5.17 13.11 19.36
CA VAL A 168 6.29 12.26 19.80
C VAL A 168 7.42 12.28 18.78
N HIS A 169 7.09 12.10 17.49
CA HIS A 169 8.07 12.15 16.39
C HIS A 169 8.77 13.51 16.29
N TYR A 170 8.00 14.60 16.43
CA TYR A 170 8.52 15.97 16.46
C TYR A 170 9.51 16.17 17.61
N VAL A 171 9.15 15.82 18.85
CA VAL A 171 10.00 16.03 20.03
C VAL A 171 11.29 15.22 19.93
N VAL A 172 11.21 13.95 19.50
CA VAL A 172 12.40 13.09 19.26
C VAL A 172 13.35 13.76 18.27
N THR A 173 12.82 14.23 17.14
CA THR A 173 13.61 14.91 16.10
C THR A 173 14.23 16.21 16.61
N CYS A 174 13.49 17.01 17.36
CA CYS A 174 13.99 18.26 17.96
C CYS A 174 15.14 18.01 18.95
N ILE A 175 15.03 16.99 19.81
CA ILE A 175 16.11 16.65 20.74
C ILE A 175 17.36 16.22 19.97
N ASN A 176 17.22 15.30 19.02
CA ASN A 176 18.36 14.72 18.32
C ASN A 176 18.99 15.66 17.28
N SER A 177 18.23 16.66 16.80
CA SER A 177 18.75 17.75 15.96
C SER A 177 19.33 18.92 16.77
N ASN A 178 19.45 18.78 18.10
CA ASN A 178 19.91 19.84 19.01
C ASN A 178 19.12 21.15 18.83
N GLY A 179 17.81 21.04 18.61
CA GLY A 179 16.90 22.16 18.41
C GLY A 179 16.87 22.72 16.99
N ALA A 180 17.65 22.21 16.03
CA ALA A 180 17.66 22.70 14.65
C ALA A 180 16.32 22.51 13.94
N TYR A 181 15.58 21.43 14.26
CA TYR A 181 14.24 21.21 13.70
C TYR A 181 13.13 22.03 14.38
N GLY A 182 13.36 22.49 15.61
CA GLY A 182 12.38 23.20 16.43
C GLY A 182 12.64 22.99 17.93
N GLN A 183 11.84 23.65 18.78
CA GLN A 183 11.89 23.46 20.22
C GLN A 183 11.26 22.12 20.62
N ALA A 184 11.98 21.31 21.40
CA ALA A 184 11.56 19.98 21.84
C ALA A 184 10.47 20.01 22.95
N SER A 185 9.29 20.51 22.61
CA SER A 185 8.11 20.50 23.49
C SER A 185 6.82 20.52 22.67
N GLU A 186 5.71 20.19 23.31
CA GLU A 186 4.37 20.34 22.73
C GLU A 186 4.09 21.80 22.33
N GLU A 187 4.46 22.77 23.17
CA GLU A 187 4.37 24.20 22.84
C GLU A 187 5.25 24.58 21.64
N GLY A 188 6.44 23.99 21.54
CA GLY A 188 7.34 24.17 20.40
C GLY A 188 6.73 23.70 19.09
N TYR A 189 6.06 22.54 19.12
CA TYR A 189 5.29 22.01 17.99
C TYR A 189 4.19 22.99 17.54
N TYR A 190 3.34 23.45 18.48
CA TYR A 190 2.29 24.41 18.18
C TYR A 190 2.86 25.72 17.61
N LYS A 191 3.91 26.24 18.23
CA LYS A 191 4.53 27.50 17.82
C LYS A 191 5.12 27.40 16.41
N LYS A 192 5.86 26.32 16.10
CA LYS A 192 6.44 26.10 14.77
C LYS A 192 5.36 26.13 13.69
N LEU A 193 4.30 25.33 13.86
CA LEU A 193 3.23 25.23 12.87
C LEU A 193 2.42 26.54 12.76
N THR A 194 2.04 27.14 13.88
CA THR A 194 1.19 28.33 13.87
C THR A 194 1.91 29.58 13.39
N ASP A 195 3.21 29.73 13.67
CA ASP A 195 4.00 30.85 13.15
C ASP A 195 4.16 30.75 11.63
N ALA A 196 4.49 29.56 11.11
CA ALA A 196 4.56 29.30 9.68
C ALA A 196 3.20 29.56 9.00
N PHE A 197 2.12 29.02 9.56
CA PHE A 197 0.77 29.17 9.04
C PHE A 197 0.30 30.64 8.97
N LYS A 198 0.52 31.41 10.05
CA LYS A 198 0.19 32.84 10.10
C LYS A 198 1.00 33.64 9.07
N LYS A 199 2.28 33.29 8.88
CA LYS A 199 3.15 33.94 7.90
C LYS A 199 2.71 33.68 6.46
N LEU A 200 2.27 32.45 6.17
CA LEU A 200 1.82 32.05 4.83
C LEU A 200 0.45 32.65 4.46
N ARG A 201 -0.35 33.01 5.46
CA ARG A 201 -1.73 33.53 5.34
C ARG A 201 -1.90 34.87 6.09
N PRO A 202 -1.30 35.97 5.59
CA PRO A 202 -1.40 37.27 6.24
C PRO A 202 -2.83 37.83 6.23
N GLU A 203 -3.61 37.48 5.20
CA GLU A 203 -5.03 37.81 5.10
C GLU A 203 -5.89 36.59 5.49
N PRO A 204 -7.06 36.81 6.10
CA PRO A 204 -7.93 35.70 6.53
C PRO A 204 -8.61 34.99 5.35
N THR A 205 -8.89 35.71 4.26
CA THR A 205 -9.64 35.25 3.08
C THR A 205 -8.90 35.59 1.79
N ASN A 206 -9.05 34.78 0.76
CA ASN A 206 -8.58 35.07 -0.59
C ASN A 206 -9.51 34.39 -1.61
N GLY A 207 -10.01 35.12 -2.61
CA GLY A 207 -10.94 34.58 -3.59
C GLY A 207 -12.15 33.88 -2.95
N ASN A 208 -12.39 32.63 -3.32
CA ASN A 208 -13.48 31.79 -2.80
C ASN A 208 -13.13 31.09 -1.47
N TYR A 209 -11.88 31.20 -0.99
CA TYR A 209 -11.47 30.59 0.26
C TYR A 209 -12.08 31.31 1.47
N GLN A 210 -12.67 30.54 2.38
CA GLN A 210 -13.20 31.01 3.67
C GLN A 210 -12.44 30.33 4.83
N PRO A 211 -12.01 31.05 5.88
CA PRO A 211 -11.23 30.50 7.00
C PRO A 211 -12.10 29.75 8.02
N ALA A 212 -12.93 28.83 7.55
CA ALA A 212 -13.81 28.03 8.39
C ALA A 212 -13.74 26.56 7.98
N VAL A 213 -13.46 25.69 8.95
CA VAL A 213 -13.44 24.24 8.79
C VAL A 213 -14.23 23.60 9.93
N LYS A 214 -15.04 22.60 9.61
CA LYS A 214 -15.68 21.74 10.62
C LYS A 214 -14.74 20.58 10.93
N PHE A 215 -14.31 20.48 12.19
CA PHE A 215 -13.32 19.50 12.63
C PHE A 215 -13.96 18.36 13.41
N ASP A 216 -13.71 17.13 12.97
CA ASP A 216 -14.08 15.90 13.65
C ASP A 216 -12.85 15.23 14.26
N GLY A 217 -12.83 15.18 15.60
CA GLY A 217 -11.76 14.63 16.43
C GLY A 217 -11.87 13.12 16.72
N ALA A 218 -12.48 12.34 15.83
CA ALA A 218 -12.43 10.87 15.79
C ALA A 218 -13.18 10.09 16.90
N ASN A 219 -13.90 10.73 17.82
CA ASN A 219 -14.70 10.05 18.87
C ASN A 219 -16.05 9.52 18.35
N GLY A 220 -16.05 8.92 17.16
CA GLY A 220 -17.22 8.34 16.49
C GLY A 220 -17.06 8.12 14.98
N CYS A 221 -16.29 8.97 14.29
CA CYS A 221 -16.15 8.99 12.82
C CYS A 221 -14.75 9.45 12.34
N GLY A 222 -13.68 8.80 12.78
CA GLY A 222 -12.34 9.20 12.35
C GLY A 222 -12.08 9.06 10.83
N ALA A 223 -10.93 9.52 10.35
CA ALA A 223 -10.52 9.46 8.95
C ALA A 223 -10.78 8.10 8.26
N ASP A 224 -10.48 6.97 8.92
CA ASP A 224 -10.75 5.61 8.39
C ASP A 224 -12.25 5.36 8.16
N PHE A 225 -13.12 5.83 9.06
CA PHE A 225 -14.56 5.70 8.89
C PHE A 225 -15.02 6.48 7.66
N VAL A 226 -14.60 7.74 7.51
CA VAL A 226 -14.98 8.58 6.37
C VAL A 226 -14.50 7.94 5.06
N LYS A 227 -13.26 7.45 5.02
CA LYS A 227 -12.71 6.78 3.84
C LYS A 227 -13.45 5.50 3.46
N VAL A 228 -13.71 4.62 4.44
CA VAL A 228 -14.30 3.30 4.18
C VAL A 228 -15.81 3.38 3.94
N GLN A 229 -16.51 4.21 4.72
CA GLN A 229 -17.97 4.34 4.64
C GLN A 229 -18.41 5.37 3.58
N GLN A 230 -17.50 6.24 3.12
CA GLN A 230 -17.77 7.32 2.18
C GLN A 230 -19.00 8.14 2.58
N ARG A 231 -19.07 8.51 3.86
CA ARG A 231 -20.16 9.31 4.45
C ARG A 231 -19.66 10.02 5.71
N PRO A 232 -20.33 11.11 6.14
CA PRO A 232 -20.01 11.78 7.39
C PRO A 232 -20.46 10.98 8.61
N ALA A 233 -20.03 11.44 9.80
CA ALA A 233 -20.46 10.90 11.08
C ALA A 233 -21.98 10.96 11.23
N GLU A 234 -22.54 9.94 11.88
CA GLU A 234 -23.94 9.97 12.25
C GLU A 234 -24.21 11.13 13.22
N GLY A 235 -25.21 11.95 12.93
CA GLY A 235 -25.55 13.13 13.73
C GLY A 235 -24.75 14.40 13.39
N MET A 236 -23.84 14.37 12.41
CA MET A 236 -23.14 15.58 11.99
C MET A 236 -23.99 16.41 11.01
N THR A 237 -24.43 17.58 11.46
CA THR A 237 -25.18 18.53 10.62
C THR A 237 -24.22 19.27 9.69
N LEU A 238 -24.35 19.05 8.38
CA LEU A 238 -23.53 19.67 7.35
C LEU A 238 -24.31 20.74 6.58
N ALA A 239 -23.71 21.92 6.44
CA ALA A 239 -24.23 22.90 5.49
C ALA A 239 -23.63 22.59 4.11
N PRO A 240 -24.37 22.81 3.01
CA PRO A 240 -23.83 22.65 1.67
C PRO A 240 -22.51 23.40 1.50
N HIS A 241 -21.53 22.75 0.87
CA HIS A 241 -20.18 23.24 0.60
C HIS A 241 -19.36 23.62 1.85
N ALA A 242 -19.82 23.27 3.06
CA ALA A 242 -19.02 23.44 4.26
C ALA A 242 -17.83 22.48 4.23
N ARG A 243 -16.62 23.05 4.31
CA ARG A 243 -15.38 22.26 4.38
C ARG A 243 -15.29 21.54 5.72
N CYS A 244 -15.21 20.22 5.65
CA CYS A 244 -15.11 19.36 6.81
C CYS A 244 -13.81 18.56 6.74
N VAL A 245 -13.28 18.24 7.92
CA VAL A 245 -12.07 17.45 8.10
C VAL A 245 -12.30 16.45 9.23
N SER A 246 -11.93 15.19 9.01
CA SER A 246 -11.86 14.17 10.05
C SER A 246 -10.42 13.70 10.20
N VAL A 247 -9.95 13.64 11.44
CA VAL A 247 -8.67 13.02 11.79
C VAL A 247 -8.89 11.61 12.33
N ASP A 248 -7.86 10.79 12.44
CA ASP A 248 -7.94 9.51 13.16
C ASP A 248 -7.55 9.63 14.64
N GLY A 249 -7.60 8.51 15.39
CA GLY A 249 -7.54 8.51 16.85
C GLY A 249 -6.23 9.04 17.46
N ASP A 250 -5.12 8.95 16.74
CA ASP A 250 -3.81 9.49 17.13
C ASP A 250 -3.34 10.64 16.22
N ALA A 251 -4.23 11.15 15.37
CA ALA A 251 -4.04 12.28 14.46
C ALA A 251 -2.82 12.14 13.51
N ASP A 252 -2.59 10.93 12.98
CA ASP A 252 -1.60 10.68 11.92
C ASP A 252 -2.23 10.56 10.51
N ARG A 253 -3.57 10.67 10.41
CA ARG A 253 -4.32 10.66 9.15
C ARG A 253 -5.38 11.75 9.10
N ILE A 254 -5.61 12.24 7.88
CA ILE A 254 -6.59 13.29 7.61
C ILE A 254 -7.41 13.00 6.36
N ILE A 255 -8.72 13.23 6.41
CA ILE A 255 -9.61 13.19 5.26
C ILE A 255 -10.47 14.45 5.24
N TYR A 256 -10.52 15.11 4.09
CA TYR A 256 -11.44 16.21 3.82
C TYR A 256 -12.71 15.71 3.15
N PHE A 257 -13.82 16.42 3.35
CA PHE A 257 -15.07 16.14 2.66
C PHE A 257 -16.05 17.31 2.76
N TYR A 258 -17.10 17.25 1.96
CA TYR A 258 -18.25 18.16 2.02
C TYR A 258 -19.50 17.46 1.47
N VAL A 259 -20.65 18.13 1.62
CA VAL A 259 -21.89 17.79 0.90
C VAL A 259 -22.25 18.92 -0.04
N ASP A 260 -22.77 18.61 -1.23
CA ASP A 260 -23.23 19.63 -2.16
C ASP A 260 -24.68 20.07 -1.87
N ASP A 261 -25.24 20.92 -2.74
CA ASP A 261 -26.61 21.44 -2.62
C ASP A 261 -27.69 20.35 -2.72
N ASN A 262 -27.36 19.16 -3.23
CA ASN A 262 -28.25 18.00 -3.31
C ASN A 262 -27.99 16.99 -2.18
N GLU A 263 -27.29 17.40 -1.12
CA GLU A 263 -26.87 16.54 -0.01
C GLU A 263 -25.96 15.37 -0.44
N LYS A 264 -25.38 15.42 -1.65
CA LYS A 264 -24.46 14.38 -2.10
C LYS A 264 -23.11 14.56 -1.43
N PHE A 265 -22.59 13.48 -0.87
CA PHE A 265 -21.28 13.44 -0.23
C PHE A 265 -20.14 13.43 -1.25
N HIS A 266 -19.11 14.24 -0.99
CA HIS A 266 -17.89 14.33 -1.78
C HIS A 266 -16.68 14.21 -0.84
N MET A 267 -15.82 13.23 -1.10
CA MET A 267 -14.61 12.95 -0.33
C MET A 267 -13.39 13.53 -1.02
N LEU A 268 -12.46 14.07 -0.24
CA LEU A 268 -11.15 14.50 -0.67
C LEU A 268 -10.10 13.82 0.22
N ASP A 269 -9.59 12.69 -0.25
CA ASP A 269 -8.72 11.81 0.50
C ASP A 269 -7.23 12.14 0.34
N GLY A 270 -6.33 11.23 0.75
CA GLY A 270 -4.89 11.46 0.69
C GLY A 270 -4.36 11.75 -0.73
N ASP A 271 -4.94 11.17 -1.79
CA ASP A 271 -4.51 11.47 -3.17
C ASP A 271 -4.88 12.91 -3.56
N ARG A 272 -6.04 13.39 -3.09
CA ARG A 272 -6.48 14.77 -3.29
C ARG A 272 -5.58 15.76 -2.56
N ILE A 273 -5.10 15.41 -1.37
CA ILE A 273 -4.12 16.21 -0.61
C ILE A 273 -2.78 16.20 -1.35
N ALA A 274 -2.29 15.03 -1.76
CA ALA A 274 -1.01 14.89 -2.45
C ALA A 274 -0.97 15.70 -3.75
N THR A 275 -2.02 15.61 -4.58
CA THR A 275 -2.11 16.37 -5.84
C THR A 275 -2.27 17.88 -5.62
N LEU A 276 -3.00 18.30 -4.59
CA LEU A 276 -3.10 19.71 -4.20
C LEU A 276 -1.73 20.28 -3.82
N VAL A 277 -1.03 19.58 -2.93
CA VAL A 277 0.28 19.98 -2.40
C VAL A 277 1.36 19.94 -3.47
N ALA A 278 1.47 18.84 -4.23
CA ALA A 278 2.46 18.72 -5.30
C ALA A 278 2.27 19.80 -6.38
N GLY A 279 1.02 20.10 -6.75
CA GLY A 279 0.74 21.19 -7.68
C GLY A 279 1.21 22.55 -7.16
N TYR A 280 1.00 22.85 -5.87
CA TYR A 280 1.45 24.11 -5.28
C TYR A 280 2.97 24.21 -5.13
N LEU A 281 3.63 23.11 -4.74
CA LEU A 281 5.09 23.05 -4.68
C LEU A 281 5.69 23.25 -6.07
N ARG A 282 5.10 22.66 -7.11
CA ARG A 282 5.52 22.89 -8.51
C ARG A 282 5.41 24.36 -8.90
N GLU A 283 4.28 25.02 -8.60
CA GLU A 283 4.09 26.46 -8.86
C GLU A 283 5.18 27.32 -8.18
N LEU A 284 5.55 26.99 -6.93
CA LEU A 284 6.60 27.68 -6.18
C LEU A 284 8.01 27.41 -6.74
N LEU A 285 8.29 26.19 -7.21
CA LEU A 285 9.54 25.86 -7.88
C LEU A 285 9.69 26.64 -9.18
N GLU A 286 8.64 26.67 -10.01
CA GLU A 286 8.62 27.44 -11.25
C GLU A 286 8.81 28.94 -10.99
N ALA A 287 8.09 29.50 -10.02
CA ALA A 287 8.18 30.92 -9.66
C ALA A 287 9.54 31.31 -9.05
N SER A 288 10.19 30.39 -8.32
CA SER A 288 11.53 30.62 -7.76
C SER A 288 12.65 30.42 -8.78
N GLY A 289 12.39 29.67 -9.86
CA GLY A 289 13.39 29.27 -10.85
C GLY A 289 14.34 28.17 -10.34
N LEU A 290 14.04 27.55 -9.20
CA LEU A 290 14.84 26.47 -8.63
C LEU A 290 14.70 25.20 -9.47
N GLN A 291 15.84 24.56 -9.74
CA GLN A 291 15.91 23.25 -10.41
C GLN A 291 16.07 22.18 -9.32
N LEU A 292 14.94 21.66 -8.86
CA LEU A 292 14.83 20.60 -7.86
C LEU A 292 13.89 19.51 -8.40
N ASP A 293 14.26 18.25 -8.19
CA ASP A 293 13.42 17.12 -8.59
C ASP A 293 12.25 16.94 -7.61
N LEU A 294 11.03 17.21 -8.10
CA LEU A 294 9.78 17.02 -7.36
C LEU A 294 9.14 15.71 -7.81
N GLY A 295 8.95 14.78 -6.87
CA GLY A 295 8.27 13.51 -7.13
C GLY A 295 7.06 13.32 -6.23
N LEU A 296 6.11 12.51 -6.69
CA LEU A 296 4.97 12.06 -5.91
C LEU A 296 4.96 10.53 -5.79
N VAL A 297 4.73 10.01 -4.59
CA VAL A 297 4.70 8.57 -4.31
C VAL A 297 3.31 8.14 -3.86
N GLN A 298 2.74 7.15 -4.56
CA GLN A 298 1.42 6.57 -4.28
C GLN A 298 1.51 5.08 -3.96
N THR A 299 0.39 4.50 -3.52
CA THR A 299 0.19 3.05 -3.44
C THR A 299 -0.83 2.61 -4.47
N ALA A 300 -1.07 1.30 -4.58
CA ALA A 300 -2.11 0.75 -5.44
C ALA A 300 -3.53 1.23 -5.12
N TYR A 301 -3.78 1.71 -3.90
CA TYR A 301 -5.07 2.27 -3.51
C TYR A 301 -5.35 3.66 -4.07
N ALA A 302 -4.37 4.27 -4.74
CA ALA A 302 -4.56 5.57 -5.34
C ALA A 302 -5.53 5.51 -6.51
N ASN A 303 -6.43 6.49 -6.60
CA ASN A 303 -7.39 6.49 -7.70
C ASN A 303 -6.69 6.71 -9.05
N GLY A 304 -7.01 5.92 -10.08
CA GLY A 304 -6.36 6.06 -11.39
C GLY A 304 -6.47 7.48 -11.98
N SER A 305 -7.57 8.21 -11.70
CA SER A 305 -7.70 9.62 -12.13
C SER A 305 -6.71 10.54 -11.43
N SER A 306 -6.35 10.28 -10.16
CA SER A 306 -5.34 11.06 -9.45
C SER A 306 -3.97 10.92 -10.11
N THR A 307 -3.56 9.69 -10.42
CA THR A 307 -2.30 9.37 -11.10
C THR A 307 -2.25 9.98 -12.49
N LYS A 308 -3.37 9.94 -13.22
CA LYS A 308 -3.50 10.61 -14.52
C LYS A 308 -3.37 12.13 -14.40
N TYR A 309 -4.03 12.75 -13.42
CA TYR A 309 -3.99 14.19 -13.21
C TYR A 309 -2.56 14.68 -12.88
N ILE A 310 -1.88 14.02 -11.95
CA ILE A 310 -0.51 14.41 -11.55
C ILE A 310 0.51 14.22 -12.70
N THR A 311 0.38 13.16 -13.51
CA THR A 311 1.30 12.88 -14.62
C THR A 311 1.02 13.73 -15.85
N GLU A 312 -0.24 13.84 -16.28
CA GLU A 312 -0.60 14.49 -17.53
C GLU A 312 -0.87 15.99 -17.38
N GLN A 313 -1.39 16.45 -16.24
CA GLN A 313 -1.70 17.87 -16.02
C GLN A 313 -0.60 18.56 -15.21
N LEU A 314 -0.24 17.97 -14.07
CA LEU A 314 0.81 18.53 -13.22
C LEU A 314 2.22 18.11 -13.62
N HIS A 315 2.41 17.24 -14.62
CA HIS A 315 3.72 16.84 -15.14
C HIS A 315 4.75 16.50 -14.04
N VAL A 316 4.29 15.95 -12.92
CA VAL A 316 5.13 15.50 -11.80
C VAL A 316 5.31 13.99 -11.92
N PRO A 317 6.55 13.47 -11.88
CA PRO A 317 6.83 12.04 -11.85
C PRO A 317 6.10 11.34 -10.69
N VAL A 318 5.47 10.20 -10.99
CA VAL A 318 4.82 9.35 -9.99
C VAL A 318 5.60 8.06 -9.83
N ALA A 319 5.91 7.70 -8.60
CA ALA A 319 6.34 6.36 -8.23
C ALA A 319 5.21 5.65 -7.48
N CYS A 320 5.13 4.33 -7.64
CA CYS A 320 4.21 3.53 -6.86
C CYS A 320 4.95 2.49 -6.01
N THR A 321 4.56 2.36 -4.75
CA THR A 321 5.17 1.46 -3.78
C THR A 321 4.13 0.53 -3.16
N PRO A 322 4.58 -0.54 -2.47
CA PRO A 322 3.72 -1.27 -1.54
C PRO A 322 3.07 -0.33 -0.50
N THR A 323 1.94 -0.76 0.04
CA THR A 323 1.24 -0.09 1.14
C THR A 323 2.10 -0.08 2.40
N GLY A 324 2.04 1.02 3.14
CA GLY A 324 2.82 1.23 4.36
C GLY A 324 3.83 2.36 4.20
N VAL A 325 3.73 3.32 5.11
CA VAL A 325 4.47 4.59 5.11
C VAL A 325 5.98 4.44 5.01
N LYS A 326 6.56 3.31 5.48
CA LYS A 326 8.00 3.03 5.32
C LYS A 326 8.40 2.91 3.85
N HIS A 327 7.61 2.22 3.04
CA HIS A 327 7.88 2.05 1.62
C HIS A 327 7.70 3.38 0.87
N LEU A 328 6.62 4.11 1.18
CA LEU A 328 6.39 5.42 0.59
C LEU A 328 7.53 6.38 0.94
N HIS A 329 7.93 6.45 2.21
CA HIS A 329 9.01 7.31 2.69
C HIS A 329 10.34 6.96 2.04
N HIS A 330 10.70 5.67 1.99
CA HIS A 330 11.94 5.21 1.35
C HIS A 330 12.01 5.62 -0.13
N ARG A 331 10.88 5.61 -0.85
CA ARG A 331 10.85 6.08 -2.24
C ARG A 331 10.80 7.61 -2.35
N ALA A 332 10.17 8.29 -1.40
CA ALA A 332 10.05 9.75 -1.41
C ALA A 332 11.41 10.43 -1.21
N VAL A 333 12.33 9.83 -0.44
CA VAL A 333 13.67 10.38 -0.21
C VAL A 333 14.61 10.28 -1.42
N ASP A 334 14.22 9.57 -2.48
CA ASP A 334 14.97 9.54 -3.76
C ASP A 334 14.86 10.86 -4.53
N PHE A 335 13.85 11.70 -4.21
CA PHE A 335 13.62 13.00 -4.82
C PHE A 335 14.22 14.14 -3.97
N ASP A 336 14.47 15.30 -4.59
CA ASP A 336 14.81 16.51 -3.84
C ASP A 336 13.64 16.96 -2.95
N ILE A 337 12.42 16.82 -3.49
CA ILE A 337 11.16 17.04 -2.79
C ILE A 337 10.23 15.86 -3.08
N GLY A 338 9.95 15.04 -2.06
CA GLY A 338 9.11 13.86 -2.18
C GLY A 338 7.78 14.07 -1.48
N VAL A 339 6.68 14.15 -2.24
CA VAL A 339 5.31 14.16 -1.71
C VAL A 339 4.81 12.73 -1.64
N TYR A 340 4.31 12.26 -0.49
CA TYR A 340 3.74 10.92 -0.41
C TYR A 340 2.51 10.91 0.48
N PHE A 341 1.42 10.32 -0.01
CA PHE A 341 0.21 10.05 0.77
C PHE A 341 -0.37 8.71 0.34
N GLU A 342 -0.93 8.00 1.31
CA GLU A 342 -1.86 6.92 1.05
C GLU A 342 -3.28 7.47 0.94
N ALA A 343 -4.14 6.83 0.16
CA ALA A 343 -5.54 7.22 0.02
C ALA A 343 -6.34 7.19 1.35
N ASN A 344 -5.79 6.61 2.41
CA ASN A 344 -6.37 6.64 3.77
C ASN A 344 -6.10 7.95 4.53
N GLY A 345 -5.34 8.88 3.95
CA GLY A 345 -5.04 10.18 4.54
C GLY A 345 -3.73 10.27 5.32
N HIS A 346 -2.94 9.18 5.41
CA HIS A 346 -1.60 9.22 6.00
C HIS A 346 -0.58 9.65 4.94
N GLY A 347 0.19 10.70 5.21
CA GLY A 347 1.25 11.14 4.32
C GLY A 347 1.90 12.44 4.78
N THR A 348 2.96 12.85 4.09
CA THR A 348 3.61 14.15 4.30
C THR A 348 4.50 14.47 3.09
N VAL A 349 5.33 15.51 3.21
CA VAL A 349 6.35 15.88 2.23
C VAL A 349 7.72 15.85 2.90
N VAL A 350 8.71 15.29 2.22
CA VAL A 350 10.12 15.28 2.65
C VAL A 350 10.97 16.13 1.71
N PHE A 351 11.99 16.78 2.26
CA PHE A 351 12.92 17.62 1.51
C PHE A 351 14.36 17.15 1.77
N SER A 352 15.11 16.90 0.70
CA SER A 352 16.53 16.54 0.81
C SER A 352 17.31 17.69 1.45
N SER A 353 18.36 17.40 2.24
CA SER A 353 19.19 18.47 2.83
C SER A 353 19.82 19.39 1.76
N ALA A 354 20.00 18.90 0.53
CA ALA A 354 20.43 19.70 -0.60
C ALA A 354 19.33 20.67 -1.07
N ALA A 355 18.08 20.21 -1.18
CA ALA A 355 16.93 21.04 -1.50
C ALA A 355 16.73 22.13 -0.45
N GLN A 356 16.74 21.77 0.84
CA GLN A 356 16.58 22.73 1.94
C GLN A 356 17.62 23.88 1.88
N ARG A 357 18.89 23.54 1.61
CA ARG A 357 19.96 24.55 1.44
C ARG A 357 19.74 25.44 0.23
N LYS A 358 19.47 24.85 -0.95
CA LYS A 358 19.22 25.60 -2.19
C LYS A 358 18.04 26.56 -2.05
N ILE A 359 16.96 26.14 -1.38
CA ILE A 359 15.78 26.98 -1.12
C ILE A 359 16.15 28.16 -0.22
N ALA A 360 16.90 27.90 0.87
CA ALA A 360 17.35 28.94 1.78
C ALA A 360 18.31 29.95 1.11
N GLU A 361 19.26 29.46 0.31
CA GLU A 361 20.20 30.28 -0.46
C GLU A 361 19.46 31.17 -1.47
N ALA A 362 18.53 30.61 -2.25
CA ALA A 362 17.73 31.36 -3.22
C ALA A 362 16.86 32.44 -2.57
N GLY A 363 16.32 32.19 -1.37
CA GLY A 363 15.57 33.22 -0.63
C GLY A 363 16.41 34.43 -0.21
N ALA A 364 17.74 34.27 -0.11
CA ALA A 364 18.68 35.31 0.31
C ALA A 364 19.54 35.88 -0.83
N ASP A 365 19.47 35.30 -2.04
CA ASP A 365 20.33 35.66 -3.16
C ASP A 365 19.96 37.02 -3.79
N PRO A 366 20.80 38.07 -3.65
CA PRO A 366 20.51 39.38 -4.20
C PRO A 366 20.54 39.41 -5.74
N SER A 367 21.10 38.39 -6.40
CA SER A 367 21.16 38.30 -7.87
C SER A 367 19.82 37.87 -8.49
N LEU A 368 18.95 37.22 -7.72
CA LEU A 368 17.61 36.81 -8.18
C LEU A 368 16.64 38.00 -8.19
N SER A 369 15.54 37.88 -8.94
CA SER A 369 14.44 38.85 -8.87
C SER A 369 13.74 38.82 -7.51
N GLU A 370 13.07 39.92 -7.15
CA GLU A 370 12.28 39.99 -5.91
C GLU A 370 11.19 38.91 -5.86
N SER A 371 10.52 38.66 -6.98
CA SER A 371 9.54 37.58 -7.12
C SER A 371 10.13 36.19 -6.89
N GLN A 372 11.32 35.90 -7.42
CA GLN A 372 11.99 34.61 -7.22
C GLN A 372 12.41 34.41 -5.77
N ARG A 373 13.00 35.43 -5.15
CA ARG A 373 13.32 35.41 -3.71
C ARG A 373 12.07 35.22 -2.85
N ALA A 374 10.98 35.90 -3.18
CA ALA A 374 9.71 35.77 -2.47
C ALA A 374 9.11 34.37 -2.61
N ALA A 375 9.17 33.76 -3.81
CA ALA A 375 8.73 32.38 -4.04
C ALA A 375 9.59 31.36 -3.27
N ALA A 376 10.92 31.51 -3.30
CA ALA A 376 11.83 30.66 -2.52
C ALA A 376 11.61 30.83 -1.00
N GLY A 377 11.43 32.07 -0.53
CA GLY A 377 11.09 32.37 0.86
C GLY A 377 9.77 31.75 1.29
N ARG A 378 8.75 31.79 0.41
CA ARG A 378 7.45 31.14 0.64
C ARG A 378 7.58 29.62 0.65
N LEU A 379 8.39 29.02 -0.22
CA LEU A 379 8.66 27.58 -0.22
C LEU A 379 9.34 27.15 1.10
N ARG A 380 10.30 27.92 1.61
CA ARG A 380 10.89 27.71 2.94
C ARG A 380 9.83 27.75 4.03
N ASP A 381 8.96 28.75 4.00
CA ASP A 381 7.92 28.90 5.04
C ASP A 381 6.89 27.75 4.96
N VAL A 382 6.59 27.23 3.76
CA VAL A 382 5.78 26.02 3.56
C VAL A 382 6.45 24.79 4.17
N MET A 383 7.78 24.66 4.08
CA MET A 383 8.50 23.57 4.75
C MET A 383 8.33 23.59 6.28
N ASP A 384 8.14 24.77 6.88
CA ASP A 384 8.00 24.90 8.34
C ASP A 384 6.60 24.51 8.84
N VAL A 385 5.57 24.58 7.99
CA VAL A 385 4.22 24.07 8.30
C VAL A 385 4.11 22.56 8.06
N ILE A 386 5.04 21.96 7.30
CA ILE A 386 5.09 20.52 7.01
C ILE A 386 5.85 19.78 8.09
N ASN A 387 5.25 18.74 8.65
CA ASN A 387 5.94 17.79 9.51
C ASN A 387 6.67 16.74 8.67
N GLN A 388 7.98 16.90 8.46
CA GLN A 388 8.78 16.02 7.61
C GLN A 388 9.08 14.64 8.26
N THR A 389 8.67 14.41 9.51
CA THR A 389 9.07 13.21 10.28
C THR A 389 8.13 12.03 10.09
N VAL A 390 6.83 12.29 10.03
CA VAL A 390 5.74 11.30 9.91
C VAL A 390 4.50 12.02 9.41
N GLY A 391 3.51 11.28 8.91
CA GLY A 391 2.21 11.86 8.60
C GLY A 391 1.57 12.52 9.81
N ASP A 392 1.08 13.74 9.63
CA ASP A 392 0.63 14.61 10.70
C ASP A 392 -0.64 15.34 10.26
N ALA A 393 -1.78 14.86 10.75
CA ALA A 393 -3.08 15.34 10.33
C ALA A 393 -3.28 16.85 10.59
N ILE A 394 -2.66 17.39 11.64
CA ILE A 394 -2.80 18.81 11.98
C ILE A 394 -1.90 19.67 11.08
N SER A 395 -0.66 19.23 10.87
CA SER A 395 0.26 19.85 9.90
C SER A 395 -0.34 19.83 8.48
N ASP A 396 -0.86 18.69 8.05
CA ASP A 396 -1.49 18.52 6.74
C ASP A 396 -2.74 19.39 6.59
N MET A 397 -3.57 19.50 7.62
CA MET A 397 -4.71 20.43 7.63
C MET A 397 -4.23 21.86 7.40
N LEU A 398 -3.23 22.32 8.15
CA LEU A 398 -2.69 23.69 8.00
C LEU A 398 -2.04 23.89 6.64
N LEU A 399 -1.40 22.87 6.07
CA LEU A 399 -0.85 22.89 4.72
C LEU A 399 -1.97 23.02 3.68
N VAL A 400 -3.00 22.17 3.73
CA VAL A 400 -4.16 22.21 2.82
C VAL A 400 -4.83 23.58 2.88
N GLU A 401 -5.15 24.08 4.08
CA GLU A 401 -5.75 25.40 4.25
C GLU A 401 -4.86 26.53 3.72
N THR A 402 -3.52 26.37 3.82
CA THR A 402 -2.56 27.30 3.21
C THR A 402 -2.63 27.27 1.69
N VAL A 403 -2.66 26.10 1.06
CA VAL A 403 -2.72 25.97 -0.40
C VAL A 403 -4.04 26.48 -0.95
N LEU A 404 -5.17 26.10 -0.33
CA LEU A 404 -6.49 26.57 -0.73
C LEU A 404 -6.60 28.09 -0.61
N HIS A 405 -6.08 28.66 0.48
CA HIS A 405 -5.99 30.11 0.63
C HIS A 405 -5.10 30.74 -0.46
N ALA A 406 -3.92 30.20 -0.73
CA ALA A 406 -3.01 30.74 -1.73
C ALA A 406 -3.63 30.77 -3.14
N ARG A 407 -4.36 29.71 -3.50
CA ARG A 407 -5.08 29.61 -4.79
C ARG A 407 -6.42 30.35 -4.80
N GLY A 408 -6.90 30.80 -3.65
CA GLY A 408 -8.22 31.39 -3.47
C GLY A 408 -9.36 30.41 -3.77
N TRP A 409 -9.15 29.12 -3.51
CA TRP A 409 -10.06 28.03 -3.83
C TRP A 409 -11.02 27.71 -2.67
N SER A 410 -12.28 27.47 -3.02
CA SER A 410 -13.23 26.75 -2.17
C SER A 410 -12.94 25.25 -2.18
N ILE A 411 -13.63 24.48 -1.32
CA ILE A 411 -13.55 23.01 -1.37
C ILE A 411 -14.11 22.45 -2.69
N ALA A 412 -15.12 23.10 -3.27
CA ALA A 412 -15.69 22.70 -4.55
C ALA A 412 -14.71 22.94 -5.70
N ASP A 413 -13.96 24.05 -5.67
CA ASP A 413 -12.89 24.33 -6.65
C ASP A 413 -11.79 23.25 -6.58
N TRP A 414 -11.38 22.86 -5.37
CA TRP A 414 -10.42 21.77 -5.17
C TRP A 414 -10.97 20.42 -5.66
N SER A 415 -12.21 20.09 -5.32
CA SER A 415 -12.89 18.88 -5.77
C SER A 415 -12.95 18.80 -7.31
N ALA A 416 -13.18 19.94 -7.97
CA ALA A 416 -13.28 20.03 -9.43
C ALA A 416 -11.95 19.90 -10.18
N ALA A 417 -10.79 19.87 -9.50
CA ALA A 417 -9.48 19.76 -10.16
C ALA A 417 -9.35 18.52 -11.05
N TYR A 418 -9.94 17.40 -10.63
CA TYR A 418 -10.14 16.19 -11.44
C TYR A 418 -11.33 15.39 -10.90
N SER A 419 -11.82 14.41 -11.66
CA SER A 419 -12.91 13.53 -11.23
C SER A 419 -12.39 12.12 -10.98
N ASP A 420 -12.59 11.62 -9.77
CA ASP A 420 -12.22 10.24 -9.43
C ASP A 420 -13.04 9.24 -10.24
N LEU A 421 -12.41 8.13 -10.63
CA LEU A 421 -13.17 6.96 -11.07
C LEU A 421 -14.01 6.45 -9.91
N PRO A 422 -15.28 6.09 -10.15
CA PRO A 422 -16.07 5.38 -9.16
C PRO A 422 -15.32 4.18 -8.59
N ASN A 423 -15.18 4.14 -7.27
CA ASN A 423 -14.42 3.10 -6.56
C ASN A 423 -15.14 2.61 -5.30
N ARG A 424 -14.81 1.39 -4.89
CA ARG A 424 -15.34 0.74 -3.69
C ARG A 424 -14.28 -0.08 -2.97
N GLN A 425 -14.14 0.14 -1.67
CA GLN A 425 -13.31 -0.67 -0.79
C GLN A 425 -14.18 -1.51 0.15
N LEU A 426 -13.92 -2.81 0.23
CA LEU A 426 -14.54 -3.75 1.18
C LEU A 426 -13.46 -4.43 2.03
N LYS A 427 -13.79 -4.71 3.29
CA LYS A 427 -12.97 -5.52 4.21
C LYS A 427 -13.65 -6.89 4.35
N VAL A 428 -12.92 -7.97 4.08
CA VAL A 428 -13.40 -9.36 4.21
C VAL A 428 -12.58 -10.07 5.28
N SER A 429 -13.19 -10.34 6.44
CA SER A 429 -12.57 -11.16 7.48
C SER A 429 -12.62 -12.63 7.08
N VAL A 430 -11.50 -13.35 7.21
CA VAL A 430 -11.31 -14.72 6.72
C VAL A 430 -10.53 -15.54 7.74
N LYS A 431 -10.77 -16.84 7.90
CA LYS A 431 -9.90 -17.72 8.70
C LYS A 431 -8.66 -18.02 7.86
N CYS A 432 -7.63 -17.21 7.96
CA CYS A 432 -6.40 -17.50 7.22
C CYS A 432 -5.81 -18.81 7.73
N ASP A 433 -5.47 -19.71 6.81
CA ASP A 433 -4.43 -20.70 7.07
C ASP A 433 -3.20 -20.41 6.19
N GLU A 434 -2.04 -20.87 6.64
CA GLU A 434 -0.76 -20.78 5.91
C GLU A 434 -0.83 -21.36 4.48
N LYS A 435 -1.84 -22.20 4.18
CA LYS A 435 -2.01 -22.83 2.88
C LYS A 435 -2.63 -21.88 1.88
N LEU A 436 -3.70 -21.18 2.25
CA LEU A 436 -4.29 -20.15 1.41
C LEU A 436 -3.28 -19.02 1.12
N LYS A 437 -2.47 -18.68 2.14
CA LYS A 437 -1.35 -17.73 2.03
C LYS A 437 -0.38 -18.09 0.89
N ARG A 438 0.16 -19.32 0.91
CA ARG A 438 1.10 -19.82 -0.12
C ARG A 438 0.52 -19.88 -1.53
N VAL A 439 -0.78 -20.14 -1.67
CA VAL A 439 -1.42 -20.22 -2.99
C VAL A 439 -1.68 -18.84 -3.57
N ILE A 440 -2.12 -17.87 -2.75
CA ILE A 440 -2.24 -16.46 -3.17
C ILE A 440 -0.87 -15.95 -3.62
N GLU A 441 0.18 -16.20 -2.83
CA GLU A 441 1.56 -15.88 -3.18
C GLU A 441 1.93 -16.51 -4.54
N ALA A 442 1.80 -17.83 -4.70
CA ALA A 442 2.18 -18.55 -5.92
C ALA A 442 1.49 -18.03 -7.19
N GLU A 443 0.20 -17.69 -7.10
CA GLU A 443 -0.60 -17.28 -8.25
C GLU A 443 -0.50 -15.78 -8.57
N PHE A 444 -0.26 -14.92 -7.57
CA PHE A 444 -0.33 -13.46 -7.77
C PHE A 444 1.03 -12.75 -7.79
N GLY A 445 2.09 -13.31 -7.16
CA GLY A 445 3.47 -12.78 -7.22
C GLY A 445 3.64 -11.27 -6.97
N ASP A 446 4.79 -10.68 -7.33
CA ASP A 446 5.10 -9.23 -7.18
C ASP A 446 4.60 -8.36 -8.36
N ARG A 447 3.53 -8.74 -9.05
CA ARG A 447 2.98 -7.89 -10.13
C ARG A 447 1.53 -7.51 -9.95
N TRP A 448 1.27 -6.21 -10.00
CA TRP A 448 -0.03 -5.61 -10.30
C TRP A 448 -0.80 -6.52 -11.24
N ILE A 449 -1.89 -7.11 -10.76
CA ILE A 449 -2.79 -7.84 -11.64
C ILE A 449 -4.07 -7.05 -11.75
N GLU A 450 -4.11 -6.21 -12.77
CA GLU A 450 -5.38 -5.70 -13.31
C GLU A 450 -6.15 -6.91 -13.83
N LEU A 451 -7.20 -7.29 -13.11
CA LEU A 451 -8.09 -8.37 -13.50
C LEU A 451 -9.46 -7.78 -13.79
N THR A 452 -10.05 -8.18 -14.93
CA THR A 452 -11.48 -7.97 -15.14
C THR A 452 -12.27 -8.72 -14.08
N ALA A 453 -13.55 -8.39 -13.91
CA ALA A 453 -14.43 -9.06 -12.94
C ALA A 453 -14.37 -10.59 -13.03
N ASP A 454 -14.45 -11.13 -14.25
CA ASP A 454 -14.45 -12.56 -14.47
C ASP A 454 -13.07 -13.18 -14.26
N GLN A 455 -11.99 -12.45 -14.58
CA GLN A 455 -10.63 -12.90 -14.31
C GLN A 455 -10.30 -12.86 -12.81
N ALA A 456 -10.75 -11.83 -12.08
CA ALA A 456 -10.60 -11.71 -10.64
C ALA A 456 -11.36 -12.84 -9.95
N LEU A 457 -12.60 -13.07 -10.38
CA LEU A 457 -13.45 -14.15 -9.91
C LEU A 457 -12.81 -15.51 -10.18
N THR A 458 -12.37 -15.76 -11.42
CA THR A 458 -11.75 -17.03 -11.83
C THR A 458 -10.41 -17.27 -11.13
N ALA A 459 -9.58 -16.24 -10.98
CA ALA A 459 -8.29 -16.35 -10.33
C ALA A 459 -8.45 -16.58 -8.82
N VAL A 460 -9.38 -15.87 -8.18
CA VAL A 460 -9.72 -16.10 -6.77
C VAL A 460 -10.30 -17.51 -6.61
N GLU A 461 -11.26 -17.95 -7.44
CA GLU A 461 -11.77 -19.33 -7.41
C GLU A 461 -10.68 -20.39 -7.64
N SER A 462 -9.72 -20.13 -8.53
CA SER A 462 -8.56 -21.00 -8.79
C SER A 462 -7.65 -21.13 -7.58
N ILE A 463 -7.28 -20.01 -6.94
CA ILE A 463 -6.54 -20.00 -5.66
C ILE A 463 -7.26 -20.87 -4.64
N LEU A 464 -8.56 -20.68 -4.52
CA LEU A 464 -9.36 -21.29 -3.47
C LEU A 464 -9.53 -22.80 -3.68
N ARG A 465 -9.64 -23.24 -4.94
CA ARG A 465 -9.59 -24.66 -5.31
C ARG A 465 -8.24 -25.29 -4.95
N LYS A 466 -7.13 -24.59 -5.19
CA LYS A 466 -5.77 -25.03 -4.83
C LYS A 466 -5.56 -25.03 -3.30
N ALA A 467 -6.20 -24.11 -2.57
CA ALA A 467 -6.14 -24.02 -1.11
C ALA A 467 -7.03 -25.05 -0.38
N SER A 468 -8.14 -25.50 -0.97
CA SER A 468 -9.05 -26.50 -0.37
C SER A 468 -8.53 -27.94 -0.59
N ASN A 469 -8.42 -28.79 0.45
CA ASN A 469 -7.96 -30.19 0.29
C ASN A 469 -9.11 -31.20 0.35
N PRO A 470 -9.38 -31.98 -0.71
CA PRO A 470 -10.13 -33.21 -0.57
C PRO A 470 -9.31 -34.42 -1.05
N ALA A 471 -8.21 -34.75 -0.37
CA ALA A 471 -7.50 -36.04 -0.34
C ALA A 471 -6.86 -36.58 -1.65
N ARG A 472 -6.88 -35.80 -2.73
CA ARG A 472 -6.90 -36.30 -4.11
C ARG A 472 -6.04 -35.48 -5.08
N GLU A 473 -4.76 -35.26 -4.81
CA GLU A 473 -3.79 -35.03 -5.92
C GLU A 473 -3.52 -36.30 -6.74
N LYS A 474 -4.49 -37.23 -6.70
CA LYS A 474 -4.29 -38.67 -6.83
C LYS A 474 -3.29 -39.15 -5.80
N GLU A 475 -3.65 -40.24 -5.17
CA GLU A 475 -2.72 -41.24 -4.69
C GLU A 475 -1.76 -41.58 -5.83
N LYS A 476 -0.77 -40.70 -6.04
CA LYS A 476 0.27 -40.79 -7.04
C LYS A 476 -0.27 -41.08 -8.45
N PHE A 477 -0.13 -40.12 -9.37
CA PHE A 477 0.07 -40.41 -10.81
C PHE A 477 1.01 -41.64 -11.06
N HIS A 478 1.81 -41.99 -10.04
CA HIS A 478 2.68 -43.13 -9.87
C HIS A 478 2.11 -44.49 -9.37
N LYS A 479 0.91 -44.62 -8.78
CA LYS A 479 0.37 -45.97 -8.44
C LYS A 479 -0.37 -46.64 -9.60
N LEU A 480 -0.71 -45.89 -10.65
CA LEU A 480 -1.50 -46.37 -11.80
C LEU A 480 -0.71 -46.56 -13.11
N ASN A 481 0.62 -46.37 -13.12
CA ASN A 481 1.47 -46.55 -14.31
C ASN A 481 2.44 -47.73 -14.22
N GLN A 482 2.14 -48.72 -13.37
CA GLN A 482 2.83 -50.02 -13.39
C GLN A 482 1.79 -51.14 -13.58
N GLN A 483 1.78 -51.65 -14.82
CA GLN A 483 1.10 -52.84 -15.36
C GLN A 483 -0.23 -52.66 -16.12
N PRO A 484 -0.47 -53.49 -17.16
CA PRO A 484 -1.19 -53.11 -18.36
C PRO A 484 -2.60 -53.72 -18.42
N ALA A 485 -3.60 -52.91 -18.74
CA ALA A 485 -4.76 -53.33 -19.52
C ALA A 485 -5.65 -52.12 -19.85
N LEU A 486 -6.18 -52.18 -21.06
CA LEU A 486 -7.18 -51.33 -21.68
C LEU A 486 -8.55 -51.37 -20.95
N GLU A 487 -9.43 -50.45 -21.38
CA GLU A 487 -10.91 -50.40 -21.25
C GLU A 487 -11.47 -49.89 -19.90
N GLU A 488 -12.49 -49.02 -19.78
CA GLU A 488 -13.41 -48.29 -20.68
C GLU A 488 -14.17 -47.24 -19.80
N CYS A 489 -14.55 -46.07 -20.36
CA CYS A 489 -15.62 -45.06 -20.03
C CYS A 489 -16.08 -44.80 -18.56
N SER A 490 -16.49 -43.59 -18.12
CA SER A 490 -17.02 -42.37 -18.76
C SER A 490 -16.91 -41.16 -17.81
N ASP A 491 -16.86 -39.95 -18.40
CA ASP A 491 -17.31 -38.64 -17.89
C ASP A 491 -16.29 -37.54 -18.21
N MET A 492 -16.19 -37.20 -19.50
CA MET A 492 -15.63 -35.94 -19.98
C MET A 492 -16.74 -35.05 -20.50
N ILE A 493 -16.62 -33.76 -20.23
CA ILE A 493 -17.37 -32.70 -20.90
C ILE A 493 -16.93 -32.72 -22.37
N THR A 494 -17.78 -33.28 -23.23
CA THR A 494 -17.61 -33.27 -24.67
C THR A 494 -17.88 -31.86 -25.18
N VAL A 495 -16.86 -31.18 -25.69
CA VAL A 495 -17.08 -30.10 -26.67
C VAL A 495 -17.62 -30.80 -27.92
N ASP A 496 -18.79 -30.38 -28.36
CA ASP A 496 -19.50 -30.96 -29.49
C ASP A 496 -18.63 -30.88 -30.76
N GLN A 497 -18.03 -32.02 -31.14
CA GLN A 497 -17.18 -32.14 -32.32
C GLN A 497 -17.95 -31.85 -33.62
N GLU A 498 -19.28 -31.97 -33.60
CA GLU A 498 -20.15 -31.63 -34.72
C GLU A 498 -20.23 -30.11 -34.89
N MET A 499 -20.20 -29.35 -33.80
CA MET A 499 -20.25 -27.89 -33.80
C MET A 499 -18.96 -27.26 -34.36
N VAL A 500 -17.80 -27.84 -34.02
CA VAL A 500 -16.49 -27.44 -34.58
C VAL A 500 -16.38 -27.81 -36.07
N ARG A 501 -16.92 -28.97 -36.47
CA ARG A 501 -16.99 -29.38 -37.88
C ARG A 501 -17.92 -28.48 -38.70
N GLN A 502 -19.06 -28.08 -38.15
CA GLN A 502 -20.03 -27.22 -38.84
C GLN A 502 -19.51 -25.78 -39.00
N HIS A 503 -18.75 -25.25 -38.04
CA HIS A 503 -18.14 -23.92 -38.17
C HIS A 503 -17.01 -23.89 -39.21
N ALA A 504 -16.14 -24.91 -39.22
CA ALA A 504 -15.01 -24.98 -40.16
C ALA A 504 -15.43 -25.25 -41.63
N GLN A 505 -16.65 -25.75 -41.87
CA GLN A 505 -17.19 -25.98 -43.21
C GLN A 505 -17.74 -24.72 -43.89
N ASN A 506 -18.06 -23.67 -43.13
CA ASN A 506 -18.81 -22.52 -43.65
C ASN A 506 -17.98 -21.43 -44.33
N ASP A 507 -16.66 -21.43 -44.18
CA ASP A 507 -15.77 -20.37 -44.72
C ASP A 507 -14.75 -20.89 -45.77
N GLY A 508 -14.81 -22.18 -46.12
CA GLY A 508 -13.88 -22.76 -47.11
C GLY A 508 -12.40 -22.84 -46.67
N THR A 509 -12.06 -22.27 -45.51
CA THR A 509 -10.72 -22.24 -44.90
C THR A 509 -10.17 -23.63 -44.63
N TYR A 510 -11.04 -24.59 -44.26
CA TYR A 510 -10.67 -26.00 -44.11
C TYR A 510 -10.24 -26.65 -45.43
N GLN A 511 -10.89 -26.32 -46.56
CA GLN A 511 -10.53 -26.86 -47.88
C GLN A 511 -9.22 -26.25 -48.41
N LEU A 512 -8.96 -24.97 -48.11
CA LEU A 512 -7.73 -24.26 -48.45
C LEU A 512 -6.51 -24.78 -47.67
N LEU A 513 -6.68 -25.02 -46.36
CA LEU A 513 -5.64 -25.67 -45.53
C LEU A 513 -5.42 -27.12 -45.97
N LYS A 514 -6.48 -27.87 -46.26
CA LYS A 514 -6.40 -29.25 -46.72
C LYS A 514 -5.70 -29.38 -48.08
N GLN A 515 -6.02 -28.51 -49.06
CA GLN A 515 -5.35 -28.49 -50.37
C GLN A 515 -3.85 -28.16 -50.27
N ARG A 516 -3.44 -27.26 -49.36
CA ARG A 516 -2.02 -26.94 -49.14
C ARG A 516 -1.25 -28.02 -48.38
N ILE A 517 -1.93 -28.73 -47.49
CA ILE A 517 -1.36 -29.86 -46.72
C ILE A 517 -1.23 -31.14 -47.57
N GLU A 518 -2.11 -31.33 -48.57
CA GLU A 518 -2.14 -32.49 -49.47
C GLU A 518 -1.43 -32.24 -50.81
N GLY A 519 -1.12 -30.99 -51.15
CA GLY A 519 -0.79 -30.57 -52.52
C GLY A 519 0.68 -30.42 -52.90
N ASP A 520 1.63 -30.20 -51.98
CA ASP A 520 3.04 -30.00 -52.37
C ASP A 520 4.02 -30.71 -51.44
N THR A 521 4.98 -31.38 -52.07
CA THR A 521 5.98 -32.26 -51.47
C THR A 521 6.93 -31.51 -50.53
N TRP A 522 6.73 -31.68 -49.22
CA TRP A 522 7.75 -31.40 -48.22
C TRP A 522 8.87 -32.47 -48.33
N PRO A 523 10.17 -32.12 -48.36
CA PRO A 523 11.23 -33.11 -48.40
C PRO A 523 11.32 -33.80 -47.03
N GLY A 524 10.89 -35.06 -46.96
CA GLY A 524 10.92 -35.86 -45.74
C GLY A 524 9.61 -36.59 -45.54
N SER A 525 9.57 -37.86 -45.96
CA SER A 525 8.41 -38.74 -45.88
C SER A 525 7.95 -38.96 -44.43
N CYS A 526 6.80 -38.39 -44.05
CA CYS A 526 5.97 -38.90 -42.96
C CYS A 526 4.66 -39.42 -43.54
N SER A 527 4.36 -40.69 -43.30
CA SER A 527 3.15 -41.37 -43.74
C SER A 527 1.89 -40.78 -43.11
N ASN A 528 0.80 -40.80 -43.87
CA ASN A 528 -0.46 -40.08 -43.63
C ASN A 528 -1.33 -40.55 -42.43
N GLU A 529 -0.80 -41.30 -41.47
CA GLU A 529 -1.63 -41.91 -40.40
C GLU A 529 -1.53 -41.26 -39.01
N ASP A 530 -0.60 -40.33 -38.77
CA ASP A 530 -0.41 -39.72 -37.43
C ASP A 530 -0.56 -38.19 -37.41
N ARG A 531 -1.70 -37.67 -37.86
CA ARG A 531 -2.02 -36.23 -37.75
C ARG A 531 -3.14 -35.97 -36.74
N THR A 532 -2.76 -35.97 -35.48
CA THR A 532 -3.59 -35.39 -34.41
C THR A 532 -2.76 -34.30 -33.73
N VAL A 533 -3.19 -33.04 -33.84
CA VAL A 533 -2.59 -31.92 -33.11
C VAL A 533 -3.12 -32.00 -31.68
N VAL A 534 -2.25 -32.18 -30.69
CA VAL A 534 -2.68 -32.61 -29.34
C VAL A 534 -2.81 -31.47 -28.33
N THR A 535 -2.00 -30.40 -28.34
CA THR A 535 -2.10 -29.37 -27.28
C THR A 535 -1.39 -28.06 -27.65
N CYS A 536 -1.97 -26.91 -27.26
CA CYS A 536 -1.31 -25.60 -27.26
C CYS A 536 -0.73 -25.35 -25.85
N VAL A 537 0.59 -25.12 -25.75
CA VAL A 537 1.26 -24.80 -24.48
C VAL A 537 1.94 -23.44 -24.61
N TYR A 538 1.57 -22.49 -23.75
CA TYR A 538 2.25 -21.21 -23.62
C TYR A 538 3.21 -21.23 -22.43
N VAL A 539 4.49 -20.98 -22.68
CA VAL A 539 5.46 -20.53 -21.67
C VAL A 539 6.43 -19.58 -22.38
N LEU A 540 6.79 -18.43 -21.78
CA LEU A 540 8.19 -18.14 -21.40
C LEU A 540 8.45 -16.75 -20.77
N GLN A 541 9.64 -16.68 -20.19
CA GLN A 541 10.08 -15.98 -18.97
C GLN A 541 10.63 -14.55 -19.16
N ASP A 542 10.69 -13.97 -20.37
CA ASP A 542 11.44 -12.72 -20.61
C ASP A 542 10.78 -11.69 -21.59
N ARG A 543 9.47 -11.77 -21.82
CA ARG A 543 8.61 -10.64 -22.30
C ARG A 543 9.00 -9.92 -23.62
N THR A 544 9.63 -10.51 -24.63
CA THR A 544 9.83 -9.77 -25.92
C THR A 544 9.63 -10.47 -27.27
N VAL A 545 9.25 -11.75 -27.41
CA VAL A 545 8.89 -12.33 -28.73
C VAL A 545 7.82 -13.43 -28.58
N LEU A 546 6.78 -13.43 -29.43
CA LEU A 546 5.79 -14.50 -29.51
C LEU A 546 6.31 -15.60 -30.45
N THR A 547 6.81 -16.70 -29.90
CA THR A 547 7.26 -17.84 -30.71
C THR A 547 6.25 -18.99 -30.58
N CYS A 548 5.47 -19.24 -31.64
CA CYS A 548 4.49 -20.32 -31.66
C CYS A 548 5.20 -21.68 -31.80
N VAL A 549 4.97 -22.64 -30.90
CA VAL A 549 5.54 -24.00 -30.95
C VAL A 549 4.45 -25.01 -31.29
N TYR A 550 4.59 -25.71 -32.42
CA TYR A 550 3.89 -26.98 -32.64
C TYR A 550 4.81 -28.15 -32.28
N VAL A 551 4.30 -29.10 -31.51
CA VAL A 551 4.96 -30.38 -31.23
C VAL A 551 4.17 -31.48 -31.92
N LEU A 552 4.76 -32.12 -32.92
CA LEU A 552 4.26 -33.38 -33.46
C LEU A 552 4.54 -34.51 -32.45
N GLN A 553 3.84 -35.65 -32.55
CA GLN A 553 3.98 -36.76 -31.59
C GLN A 553 5.43 -37.28 -31.40
N ASP A 554 6.33 -36.99 -32.34
CA ASP A 554 7.75 -37.36 -32.31
C ASP A 554 8.68 -36.34 -31.62
N ARG A 555 8.15 -35.23 -31.08
CA ARG A 555 8.87 -34.11 -30.43
C ARG A 555 9.61 -33.14 -31.36
N THR A 556 9.31 -33.11 -32.65
CA THR A 556 9.87 -32.10 -33.56
C THR A 556 9.16 -30.74 -33.42
N VAL A 557 9.93 -29.65 -33.30
CA VAL A 557 9.45 -28.26 -33.09
C VAL A 557 9.42 -27.49 -34.41
N VAL A 558 8.30 -26.81 -34.72
CA VAL A 558 8.20 -25.90 -35.88
C VAL A 558 7.67 -24.53 -35.44
N THR A 559 8.41 -23.45 -35.73
CA THR A 559 8.04 -22.06 -35.42
C THR A 559 8.39 -21.12 -36.59
N CYS A 560 7.46 -20.28 -37.10
CA CYS A 560 7.73 -19.25 -38.15
C CYS A 560 6.56 -18.22 -38.34
N VAL A 561 6.03 -17.59 -37.28
CA VAL A 561 4.91 -16.61 -37.43
C VAL A 561 5.33 -15.35 -38.20
N TYR A 562 6.57 -14.90 -38.03
CA TYR A 562 7.16 -13.75 -38.73
C TYR A 562 7.43 -13.97 -40.23
N VAL A 563 7.07 -15.14 -40.76
CA VAL A 563 7.23 -15.50 -42.17
C VAL A 563 5.89 -15.46 -42.93
N LEU A 564 4.80 -15.18 -42.21
CA LEU A 564 3.44 -14.98 -42.75
C LEU A 564 3.24 -13.51 -43.13
N GLN A 565 2.36 -13.24 -44.10
CA GLN A 565 1.97 -11.87 -44.43
C GLN A 565 1.06 -11.27 -43.33
N ASP A 566 1.01 -9.95 -43.19
CA ASP A 566 0.32 -9.27 -42.08
C ASP A 566 -1.16 -9.68 -41.94
N ALA A 567 -1.86 -9.90 -43.06
CA ALA A 567 -3.24 -10.39 -43.08
C ALA A 567 -3.37 -11.82 -42.52
N GLU A 568 -2.37 -12.67 -42.74
CA GLU A 568 -2.33 -14.06 -42.26
C GLU A 568 -1.94 -14.12 -40.78
N GLN A 569 -1.07 -13.21 -40.33
CA GLN A 569 -0.74 -13.05 -38.90
C GLN A 569 -1.96 -12.62 -38.09
N LYS A 570 -2.74 -11.65 -38.61
CA LYS A 570 -3.98 -11.18 -37.99
C LYS A 570 -5.06 -12.26 -37.95
N ALA A 571 -5.22 -13.03 -39.04
CA ALA A 571 -6.15 -14.16 -39.07
C ALA A 571 -5.75 -15.28 -38.09
N ALA A 572 -4.45 -15.57 -37.97
CA ALA A 572 -3.93 -16.54 -37.00
C ALA A 572 -4.15 -16.06 -35.55
N LEU A 573 -4.00 -14.76 -35.28
CA LEU A 573 -4.33 -14.15 -33.99
C LEU A 573 -5.83 -14.27 -33.70
N ILE A 574 -6.71 -13.85 -34.61
CA ILE A 574 -8.17 -13.93 -34.44
C ILE A 574 -8.63 -15.38 -34.19
N ALA A 575 -8.06 -16.36 -34.89
CA ALA A 575 -8.40 -17.77 -34.74
C ALA A 575 -8.03 -18.37 -33.38
N VAL A 576 -7.16 -17.71 -32.59
CA VAL A 576 -6.78 -18.14 -31.24
C VAL A 576 -7.39 -17.27 -30.13
N LEU A 577 -8.07 -16.18 -30.51
CA LEU A 577 -8.83 -15.35 -29.58
C LEU A 577 -10.20 -16.01 -29.32
N ASP A 578 -10.73 -15.81 -28.11
CA ASP A 578 -12.11 -16.19 -27.83
C ASP A 578 -13.11 -15.28 -28.57
N ASP A 579 -14.39 -15.66 -28.55
CA ASP A 579 -15.45 -14.96 -29.28
C ASP A 579 -15.60 -13.49 -28.84
N ASP A 580 -15.28 -13.19 -27.58
CA ASP A 580 -15.36 -11.84 -27.03
C ASP A 580 -14.18 -10.98 -27.50
N TRP A 581 -12.96 -11.51 -27.48
CA TRP A 581 -11.78 -10.84 -27.99
C TRP A 581 -11.81 -10.63 -29.49
N THR A 582 -12.34 -11.60 -30.23
CA THR A 582 -12.55 -11.48 -31.68
C THR A 582 -13.47 -10.29 -31.98
N ARG A 583 -14.57 -10.15 -31.25
CA ARG A 583 -15.47 -9.00 -31.38
C ARG A 583 -14.82 -7.68 -31.00
N ILE A 584 -14.01 -7.66 -29.94
CA ILE A 584 -13.31 -6.46 -29.50
C ILE A 584 -12.32 -5.99 -30.56
N VAL A 585 -11.55 -6.92 -31.14
CA VAL A 585 -10.59 -6.60 -32.21
C VAL A 585 -11.31 -6.12 -33.47
N ASP A 586 -12.37 -6.81 -33.89
CA ASP A 586 -13.08 -6.51 -35.13
C ASP A 586 -13.96 -5.24 -35.05
N PHE A 587 -14.55 -4.95 -33.90
CA PHE A 587 -15.55 -3.89 -33.76
C PHE A 587 -15.23 -2.85 -32.68
N GLY A 588 -14.40 -3.19 -31.69
CA GLY A 588 -14.13 -2.35 -30.51
C GLY A 588 -12.89 -1.48 -30.61
N LEU A 589 -11.82 -1.93 -31.28
CA LEU A 589 -10.52 -1.24 -31.28
C LEU A 589 -10.38 -0.15 -32.36
N GLN A 590 -11.36 0.01 -33.27
CA GLN A 590 -11.34 0.96 -34.38
C GLN A 590 -10.01 0.96 -35.17
N LEU A 591 -9.47 -0.23 -35.44
CA LEU A 591 -8.20 -0.38 -36.14
C LEU A 591 -8.40 -0.34 -37.66
N PRO A 592 -7.45 0.23 -38.43
CA PRO A 592 -7.42 0.06 -39.88
C PRO A 592 -7.45 -1.42 -40.29
N ALA A 593 -8.08 -1.73 -41.42
CA ALA A 593 -8.22 -3.11 -41.89
C ALA A 593 -6.85 -3.78 -42.12
N ASP A 594 -5.86 -2.99 -42.51
CA ASP A 594 -4.46 -3.33 -42.81
C ASP A 594 -3.48 -3.09 -41.65
N ALA A 595 -3.98 -2.86 -40.43
CA ALA A 595 -3.12 -2.71 -39.26
C ALA A 595 -2.24 -3.96 -39.04
N ASP A 596 -0.93 -3.73 -38.85
CA ASP A 596 0.04 -4.78 -38.55
C ASP A 596 -0.20 -5.39 -37.15
N LEU A 597 0.38 -6.57 -36.92
CA LEU A 597 0.19 -7.34 -35.69
C LEU A 597 0.61 -6.54 -34.45
N ASP A 598 1.71 -5.80 -34.52
CA ASP A 598 2.21 -4.99 -33.42
C ASP A 598 1.24 -3.87 -33.04
N SER A 599 0.64 -3.20 -34.02
CA SER A 599 -0.39 -2.16 -33.82
C SER A 599 -1.68 -2.73 -33.24
N VAL A 600 -2.09 -3.93 -33.68
CA VAL A 600 -3.25 -4.64 -33.12
C VAL A 600 -2.99 -5.01 -31.66
N LEU A 601 -1.81 -5.56 -31.36
CA LEU A 601 -1.40 -5.93 -30.00
C LEU A 601 -1.27 -4.71 -29.08
N GLU A 602 -0.71 -3.59 -29.55
CA GLU A 602 -0.66 -2.34 -28.79
C GLU A 602 -2.06 -1.79 -28.49
N ALA A 603 -2.99 -1.87 -29.45
CA ALA A 603 -4.37 -1.45 -29.26
C ALA A 603 -5.14 -2.36 -28.31
N MET A 604 -4.95 -3.68 -28.39
CA MET A 604 -5.48 -4.65 -27.44
C MET A 604 -4.94 -4.40 -26.03
N GLN A 605 -3.63 -4.13 -25.89
CA GLN A 605 -3.02 -3.75 -24.62
C GLN A 605 -3.59 -2.43 -24.08
N LYS A 606 -3.79 -1.43 -24.95
CA LYS A 606 -4.39 -0.14 -24.58
C LYS A 606 -5.86 -0.28 -24.18
N TYR A 607 -6.58 -1.22 -24.78
CA TYR A 607 -7.96 -1.57 -24.42
C TYR A 607 -8.04 -2.32 -23.09
N LEU A 608 -7.13 -3.28 -22.86
CA LEU A 608 -6.98 -3.95 -21.57
C LEU A 608 -6.67 -2.97 -20.44
N ARG A 609 -5.73 -2.03 -20.66
CA ARG A 609 -5.41 -0.95 -19.72
C ARG A 609 -6.59 0.01 -19.44
N ARG A 610 -7.67 -0.06 -20.21
CA ARG A 610 -8.91 0.73 -20.03
C ARG A 610 -10.01 -0.04 -19.30
N GLN A 611 -9.84 -1.34 -19.04
CA GLN A 611 -10.89 -2.19 -18.47
C GLN A 611 -10.72 -2.39 -16.97
N ARG A 612 -11.79 -2.09 -16.21
CA ARG A 612 -12.10 -2.39 -14.78
C ARG A 612 -10.98 -3.04 -13.95
N ASN A 613 -10.55 -2.37 -12.89
CA ASN A 613 -9.47 -2.80 -12.02
C ASN A 613 -10.00 -3.33 -10.67
N VAL A 614 -9.50 -4.48 -10.22
CA VAL A 614 -9.67 -4.99 -8.85
C VAL A 614 -8.33 -5.27 -8.20
N ILE A 615 -8.14 -4.71 -7.02
CA ILE A 615 -7.02 -4.99 -6.14
C ILE A 615 -7.54 -5.83 -4.97
N VAL A 616 -6.98 -7.03 -4.82
CA VAL A 616 -7.18 -7.90 -3.67
C VAL A 616 -5.89 -7.86 -2.85
N ASP A 617 -5.93 -7.17 -1.72
CA ASP A 617 -4.76 -6.95 -0.89
C ASP A 617 -4.87 -7.70 0.45
N ARG A 618 -3.86 -8.53 0.70
CA ARG A 618 -3.58 -9.11 2.01
C ARG A 618 -2.09 -9.08 2.39
N MET A 619 -1.31 -8.20 1.77
CA MET A 619 0.08 -7.85 2.12
C MET A 619 1.28 -8.77 1.78
N ASP A 620 1.17 -9.93 1.11
CA ASP A 620 2.36 -10.73 0.70
C ASP A 620 2.73 -10.69 -0.80
N PHE A 621 2.23 -9.66 -1.47
CA PHE A 621 2.75 -9.20 -2.77
C PHE A 621 4.19 -8.65 -2.70
N THR A 622 4.63 -8.28 -1.50
CA THR A 622 5.86 -7.50 -1.26
C THR A 622 7.07 -8.40 -0.96
N ALA A 623 6.88 -9.72 -0.87
CA ALA A 623 7.89 -10.65 -0.39
C ALA A 623 8.92 -11.10 -1.44
N ARG A 624 8.74 -10.85 -2.76
CA ARG A 624 9.58 -11.50 -3.79
C ARG A 624 10.52 -10.58 -4.58
N LEU A 625 10.61 -9.31 -4.18
CA LEU A 625 11.67 -8.37 -4.64
C LEU A 625 12.96 -8.46 -3.81
N GLN A 626 13.07 -9.44 -2.91
CA GLN A 626 14.17 -9.56 -1.96
C GLN A 626 15.50 -9.98 -2.61
N GLN A 627 16.58 -9.31 -2.20
CA GLN A 627 17.90 -9.95 -2.22
C GLN A 627 18.02 -10.92 -1.03
N PRO A 628 18.85 -11.96 -1.09
CA PRO A 628 18.99 -12.92 0.02
C PRO A 628 19.37 -12.20 1.33
N GLY A 629 18.43 -12.07 2.28
CA GLY A 629 18.67 -11.48 3.61
C GLY A 629 17.65 -10.47 4.16
N GLU A 630 16.62 -10.07 3.39
CA GLU A 630 15.56 -9.16 3.87
C GLU A 630 14.41 -9.90 4.61
N SER A 631 13.90 -9.30 5.70
CA SER A 631 12.72 -9.78 6.44
C SER A 631 11.45 -9.03 6.03
N ILE A 632 10.31 -9.72 6.02
CA ILE A 632 8.98 -9.17 5.66
C ILE A 632 8.36 -8.47 6.89
N ASP A 633 7.94 -7.22 6.73
CA ASP A 633 7.09 -6.52 7.70
C ASP A 633 5.61 -6.93 7.48
N GLU A 634 5.00 -7.66 8.41
CA GLU A 634 3.56 -7.97 8.38
C GLU A 634 2.72 -6.74 8.81
N PRO A 635 1.46 -6.58 8.38
CA PRO A 635 0.59 -5.56 8.97
C PRO A 635 0.36 -5.91 10.44
N SER A 636 0.04 -4.89 11.23
CA SER A 636 -0.35 -5.02 12.63
C SER A 636 -1.28 -6.23 12.83
N GLY A 637 -0.82 -7.27 13.53
CA GLY A 637 -1.49 -8.56 13.76
C GLY A 637 -2.79 -8.48 14.56
N THR A 638 -3.72 -7.63 14.13
CA THR A 638 -4.99 -7.37 14.80
C THR A 638 -6.17 -8.03 14.10
N GLU A 639 -6.12 -8.25 12.78
CA GLU A 639 -7.27 -8.80 12.04
C GLU A 639 -6.85 -9.66 10.84
N ASP A 640 -7.41 -10.88 10.77
CA ASP A 640 -7.32 -11.74 9.59
C ASP A 640 -8.25 -11.23 8.48
N VAL A 641 -7.87 -10.13 7.81
CA VAL A 641 -8.72 -9.43 6.83
C VAL A 641 -8.02 -9.30 5.48
N VAL A 642 -8.78 -9.53 4.39
CA VAL A 642 -8.43 -9.18 3.01
C VAL A 642 -9.19 -7.91 2.62
N ARG A 643 -8.50 -6.95 2.02
CA ARG A 643 -9.11 -5.74 1.46
C ARG A 643 -9.35 -5.95 -0.03
N VAL A 644 -10.56 -5.64 -0.47
CA VAL A 644 -10.93 -5.63 -1.89
C VAL A 644 -11.18 -4.18 -2.27
N TYR A 645 -10.38 -3.66 -3.18
CA TYR A 645 -10.57 -2.35 -3.77
C TYR A 645 -10.91 -2.52 -5.26
N ALA A 646 -12.00 -1.93 -5.72
CA ALA A 646 -12.42 -2.01 -7.11
C ALA A 646 -12.64 -0.61 -7.67
N GLU A 647 -12.21 -0.39 -8.91
CA GLU A 647 -12.47 0.82 -9.69
C GLU A 647 -13.15 0.47 -11.02
N ALA A 648 -14.12 1.30 -11.42
CA ALA A 648 -14.81 1.14 -12.68
C ALA A 648 -15.33 2.48 -13.21
N GLU A 649 -15.78 2.49 -14.47
CA GLU A 649 -16.38 3.67 -15.11
C GLU A 649 -17.67 4.15 -14.44
N THR A 650 -18.38 3.25 -13.74
CA THR A 650 -19.65 3.57 -13.06
C THR A 650 -19.67 3.04 -11.63
N ARG A 651 -20.41 3.72 -10.76
CA ARG A 651 -20.56 3.31 -9.35
C ARG A 651 -21.14 1.91 -9.21
N THR A 652 -22.19 1.59 -9.98
CA THR A 652 -22.81 0.26 -10.00
C THR A 652 -21.79 -0.83 -10.38
N ALA A 653 -20.93 -0.57 -11.38
CA ALA A 653 -19.91 -1.54 -11.77
C ALA A 653 -18.84 -1.73 -10.68
N ALA A 654 -18.37 -0.64 -10.05
CA ALA A 654 -17.38 -0.73 -8.98
C ALA A 654 -17.93 -1.47 -7.75
N ASP A 655 -19.17 -1.17 -7.35
CA ASP A 655 -19.83 -1.81 -6.20
C ASP A 655 -20.09 -3.30 -6.47
N GLN A 656 -20.57 -3.65 -7.67
CA GLN A 656 -20.81 -5.05 -8.06
C GLN A 656 -19.51 -5.85 -8.11
N LEU A 657 -18.46 -5.25 -8.64
CA LEU A 657 -17.14 -5.86 -8.78
C LEU A 657 -16.49 -6.14 -7.42
N ALA A 658 -16.50 -5.13 -6.54
CA ALA A 658 -16.02 -5.30 -5.16
C ALA A 658 -16.82 -6.40 -4.44
N TYR A 659 -18.15 -6.42 -4.59
CA TYR A 659 -19.01 -7.44 -3.99
C TYR A 659 -18.70 -8.85 -4.48
N GLN A 660 -18.60 -9.07 -5.80
CA GLN A 660 -18.33 -10.39 -6.39
C GLN A 660 -17.03 -10.98 -5.84
N VAL A 661 -15.96 -10.19 -5.84
CA VAL A 661 -14.66 -10.64 -5.31
C VAL A 661 -14.72 -10.86 -3.80
N ALA A 662 -15.37 -9.97 -3.06
CA ALA A 662 -15.55 -10.13 -1.62
C ALA A 662 -16.37 -11.37 -1.26
N GLU A 663 -17.43 -11.68 -2.00
CA GLU A 663 -18.25 -12.87 -1.78
C GLU A 663 -17.45 -14.15 -1.98
N VAL A 664 -16.61 -14.21 -3.02
CA VAL A 664 -15.78 -15.39 -3.29
C VAL A 664 -14.70 -15.55 -2.22
N LEU A 665 -14.02 -14.47 -1.84
CA LEU A 665 -13.10 -14.50 -0.70
C LEU A 665 -13.82 -15.00 0.55
N TYR A 666 -14.97 -14.44 0.91
CA TYR A 666 -15.71 -14.86 2.09
C TYR A 666 -16.13 -16.34 2.02
N ARG A 667 -16.64 -16.79 0.87
CA ARG A 667 -17.16 -18.15 0.70
C ARG A 667 -16.08 -19.21 0.86
N TYR A 668 -14.91 -18.95 0.31
CA TYR A 668 -13.92 -20.00 0.11
C TYR A 668 -12.64 -19.80 0.93
N ALA A 669 -12.33 -18.59 1.40
CA ALA A 669 -11.24 -18.33 2.35
C ALA A 669 -11.67 -18.54 3.81
N GLY A 670 -12.81 -19.19 4.04
CA GLY A 670 -13.34 -19.42 5.38
C GLY A 670 -13.76 -18.13 6.08
N GLY A 671 -14.56 -17.30 5.40
CA GLY A 671 -15.06 -16.03 5.89
C GLY A 671 -15.58 -16.08 7.34
N VAL A 672 -15.28 -15.03 8.11
CA VAL A 672 -15.68 -14.88 9.51
C VAL A 672 -16.54 -13.64 9.64
N GLY A 673 -17.55 -13.69 10.51
CA GLY A 673 -18.44 -12.55 10.73
C GLY A 673 -19.48 -12.38 9.63
N PRO A 674 -20.00 -11.17 9.39
CA PRO A 674 -21.09 -10.94 8.46
C PRO A 674 -20.66 -11.18 7.00
N LYS A 675 -21.50 -11.90 6.24
CA LYS A 675 -21.29 -12.12 4.80
C LYS A 675 -21.36 -10.78 4.05
N PRO A 676 -20.52 -10.55 3.02
CA PRO A 676 -20.70 -9.44 2.10
C PRO A 676 -22.12 -9.41 1.54
N THR A 677 -22.73 -8.23 1.53
CA THR A 677 -24.07 -8.00 0.99
C THR A 677 -24.00 -7.44 -0.43
N PRO A 678 -24.87 -7.88 -1.36
CA PRO A 678 -24.92 -7.31 -2.69
C PRO A 678 -25.26 -5.81 -2.61
N PRO A 679 -24.75 -4.99 -3.55
CA PRO A 679 -25.14 -3.60 -3.64
C PRO A 679 -26.64 -3.47 -3.97
N GLN A 680 -27.27 -2.40 -3.47
CA GLN A 680 -28.69 -2.09 -3.69
C GLN A 680 -28.93 -1.35 -5.00
#